data_AF-A0A5C2RTJ3-F1
#
_entry.id   AF-A0A5C2RTJ3-F1
#
_cell.length_a   1.000
_cell.length_b   1.000
_cell.length_c   1.000
_cell.angle_alpha   90.00
_cell.angle_beta   90.00
_cell.angle_gamma   90.00
#
_symmetry.space_group_name_H-M   'P 1'
#
loop_
_entity.id
_entity.type
_entity.pdbx_description
1 polymer ?
#
loop_
_entity_poly.entity_id
_entity_poly.type
_entity_poly.pdbx_seq_one_letter_code
_entity_poly.pdbx_strand_id
1 'polypeptide(L)'
;KLCPGFVLHLSEDTPSSDDTERTRIDGSLIAECDKQRIKPKEPNWNLQRLPIEFKRSGASYDPFDHDPGRKHESSSEKRRSVYGQLMTYAARVIVNQHRKHLFLLFINGPKFRVMLFDHGGVATSESIDYISTVEGTAALLAFLYAFSKLGPAGQGIDTTVVALSPESCGYKRMDELKAPQKDDVDHHPRFVANPSTIPSSVTDSSNPPVVVDAQDTHLHRDPTHECKGLQCHDDPPAVVPVFTYVRDAFRRSIKPGEARYVVKVGQHHYLIGRYTNDPPAGLIGRGTKGYVALEWETQRFVFLKDTWRSYYVDIKQEGEILQQLNDQGVPYVPTVIAHGDVEDQETETSNYSPLTGHKKVEDCLPYLEGVKEKKKAIRLQNVVGRMKPNPKNVAGSGDGRGTKRTADDRIIEENSQQGQGLRHLIHYRLVVKEICLPLTEFKSSQQLVSIIMNCIVAHQMAHKKCHLIHRDVSFGNILIQPRMAESQDHRCCIVWQGLLADWELAKDFRITRALQPERTGTWYFMSWYILAYGDRPITIPDELESFVHVLIYAAARLVDHNFPDIRGFINDYFDSYSLTAQNDFSCPLGKCHSITNAKLNDTRFNNLVFRGGSSAPGDHPLNKLVHELLALIRSRYIVLEYEKRLASKDEGRRTASSRPSPPDMPILFIETFSDPESDAEEATESTVNVMDVGKPETARVPQTTGDPSPETLAAAKSLEKHSTLQKLLKKYLTDPDCLWPPSDIVPDRLKEYIP
;
A
#
# COMPACT_ATOMS: atom_id res chain seq x y z
N LYS A 1 11.83 15.51 -39.34
CA LYS A 1 11.99 14.72 -38.09
C LYS A 1 10.70 13.94 -37.87
N LEU A 2 10.75 12.64 -37.59
CA LEU A 2 9.56 11.77 -37.38
C LEU A 2 8.76 12.16 -36.13
N CYS A 3 9.45 12.56 -35.05
CA CYS A 3 8.84 13.09 -33.83
C CYS A 3 9.57 14.41 -33.47
N PRO A 4 9.07 15.58 -33.88
CA PRO A 4 9.71 16.87 -33.62
C PRO A 4 9.85 17.15 -32.11
N GLY A 5 10.98 17.72 -31.68
CA GLY A 5 11.25 18.02 -30.27
C GLY A 5 11.81 16.84 -29.45
N PHE A 6 12.02 15.68 -30.08
CA PHE A 6 12.59 14.49 -29.46
C PHE A 6 13.78 13.95 -30.24
N VAL A 7 14.67 13.28 -29.52
CA VAL A 7 15.81 12.53 -30.04
C VAL A 7 15.55 11.04 -29.78
N LEU A 8 15.76 10.22 -30.80
CA LEU A 8 15.76 8.76 -30.64
C LEU A 8 17.10 8.34 -30.04
N HIS A 9 17.04 7.75 -28.85
CA HIS A 9 18.17 7.13 -28.17
C HIS A 9 18.02 5.61 -28.28
N LEU A 10 19.06 4.94 -28.80
CA LEU A 10 19.13 3.48 -28.84
C LEU A 10 20.08 3.02 -27.74
N SER A 11 19.64 2.07 -26.90
CA SER A 11 20.51 1.52 -25.86
C SER A 11 21.38 0.40 -26.47
N GLU A 12 22.69 0.61 -26.48
CA GLU A 12 23.68 -0.38 -26.94
C GLU A 12 24.05 -1.30 -25.78
N ASP A 13 23.49 -2.52 -25.74
CA ASP A 13 23.89 -3.73 -24.99
C ASP A 13 24.34 -3.60 -23.51
N THR A 14 24.24 -2.44 -22.88
CA THR A 14 24.81 -2.16 -21.56
C THR A 14 23.70 -1.82 -20.56
N PRO A 15 23.49 -2.63 -19.51
CA PRO A 15 22.53 -2.28 -18.45
C PRO A 15 23.01 -1.03 -17.70
N SER A 16 22.10 -0.29 -17.07
CA SER A 16 22.50 0.83 -16.20
C SER A 16 23.44 0.34 -15.09
N SER A 17 24.41 1.17 -14.69
CA SER A 17 25.42 0.81 -13.67
C SER A 17 24.85 0.26 -12.36
N ASP A 18 23.59 0.62 -12.07
CA ASP A 18 22.92 0.35 -10.81
C ASP A 18 21.92 -0.84 -10.90
N ASP A 19 21.92 -1.58 -12.02
CA ASP A 19 20.93 -2.61 -12.31
C ASP A 19 21.46 -4.05 -12.17
N THR A 20 21.02 -4.72 -11.11
CA THR A 20 21.33 -6.12 -10.83
C THR A 20 20.62 -7.10 -11.77
N GLU A 21 19.49 -6.72 -12.38
CA GLU A 21 18.69 -7.59 -13.27
C GLU A 21 19.10 -7.47 -14.75
N ARG A 22 20.05 -6.57 -15.07
CA ARG A 22 20.58 -6.34 -16.42
C ARG A 22 19.51 -6.08 -17.49
N THR A 23 18.47 -5.35 -17.11
CA THR A 23 17.29 -5.06 -17.91
C THR A 23 17.58 -3.93 -18.88
N ARG A 24 17.13 -4.11 -20.13
CA ARG A 24 17.47 -3.25 -21.27
C ARG A 24 16.26 -3.06 -22.16
N ILE A 25 15.88 -1.82 -22.42
CA ILE A 25 14.93 -1.52 -23.49
C ILE A 25 15.67 -1.08 -24.75
N ASP A 26 15.23 -1.54 -25.92
CA ASP A 26 15.98 -1.31 -27.17
C ASP A 26 16.13 0.16 -27.57
N GLY A 27 15.09 0.97 -27.36
CA GLY A 27 15.13 2.40 -27.68
C GLY A 27 14.19 3.25 -26.85
N SER A 28 14.35 4.56 -26.94
CA SER A 28 13.44 5.53 -26.34
C SER A 28 13.48 6.87 -27.07
N LEU A 29 12.37 7.59 -27.08
CA LEU A 29 12.37 9.01 -27.38
C LEU A 29 12.63 9.81 -26.10
N ILE A 30 13.63 10.67 -26.16
CA ILE A 30 14.01 11.60 -25.10
C ILE A 30 13.77 13.03 -25.61
N ALA A 31 13.30 13.93 -24.73
CA ALA A 31 13.09 15.32 -25.12
C ALA A 31 14.42 15.98 -25.53
N GLU A 32 14.41 16.81 -26.59
CA GLU A 32 15.63 17.43 -27.12
C GLU A 32 16.30 18.35 -26.07
N CYS A 33 15.53 18.93 -25.13
CA CYS A 33 16.08 19.69 -24.00
C CYS A 33 16.95 18.84 -23.05
N ASP A 34 16.69 17.54 -22.97
CA ASP A 34 17.41 16.60 -22.11
C ASP A 34 18.57 15.91 -22.84
N LYS A 35 18.85 16.28 -24.10
CA LYS A 35 19.85 15.62 -24.96
C LYS A 35 21.25 15.59 -24.34
N GLN A 36 21.65 16.64 -23.64
CA GLN A 36 22.96 16.73 -22.98
C GLN A 36 23.06 15.83 -21.74
N ARG A 37 21.93 15.39 -21.19
CA ARG A 37 21.85 14.52 -20.01
C ARG A 37 21.87 13.04 -20.37
N ILE A 38 21.79 12.71 -21.66
CA ILE A 38 21.81 11.33 -22.15
C ILE A 38 23.18 10.73 -21.85
N LYS A 39 23.19 9.69 -21.02
CA LYS A 39 24.36 8.83 -20.85
C LYS A 39 24.40 7.84 -22.01
N PRO A 40 25.46 7.85 -22.85
CA PRO A 40 25.58 6.90 -23.95
C PRO A 40 25.55 5.46 -23.43
N LYS A 41 24.95 4.56 -24.22
CA LYS A 41 24.86 3.11 -23.94
C LYS A 41 23.99 2.69 -22.74
N GLU A 42 23.52 3.63 -21.91
CA GLU A 42 22.58 3.34 -20.83
C GLU A 42 21.11 3.50 -21.29
N PRO A 43 20.15 2.85 -20.61
CA PRO A 43 18.72 3.05 -20.90
C PRO A 43 18.20 4.46 -20.58
N ASN A 44 18.81 5.21 -19.65
CA ASN A 44 18.36 6.54 -19.21
C ASN A 44 16.89 6.57 -18.71
N TRP A 45 16.50 5.65 -17.83
CA TRP A 45 15.11 5.46 -17.37
C TRP A 45 14.39 6.73 -16.89
N ASN A 46 15.11 7.67 -16.30
CA ASN A 46 14.60 8.96 -15.81
C ASN A 46 14.36 10.02 -16.90
N LEU A 47 14.85 9.80 -18.14
CA LEU A 47 14.69 10.73 -19.27
C LEU A 47 13.72 10.23 -20.35
N GLN A 48 13.37 8.93 -20.33
CA GLN A 48 12.52 8.33 -21.36
C GLN A 48 11.12 8.96 -21.36
N ARG A 49 10.68 9.46 -22.52
CA ARG A 49 9.33 10.01 -22.74
C ARG A 49 8.42 9.01 -23.42
N LEU A 50 8.94 8.30 -24.44
CA LEU A 50 8.29 7.18 -25.12
C LEU A 50 9.30 6.03 -25.25
N PRO A 51 9.24 5.01 -24.37
CA PRO A 51 10.03 3.79 -24.49
C PRO A 51 9.62 2.99 -25.75
N ILE A 52 10.58 2.35 -26.41
CA ILE A 52 10.39 1.60 -27.66
C ILE A 52 11.08 0.24 -27.55
N GLU A 53 10.33 -0.84 -27.78
CA GLU A 53 10.86 -2.21 -27.77
C GLU A 53 10.73 -2.83 -29.17
N PHE A 54 11.80 -3.50 -29.64
CA PHE A 54 11.86 -4.15 -30.95
C PHE A 54 11.96 -5.68 -30.83
N LYS A 55 11.11 -6.41 -31.54
CA LYS A 55 11.19 -7.87 -31.69
C LYS A 55 11.32 -8.27 -33.17
N ARG A 56 11.98 -9.41 -33.41
CA ARG A 56 12.37 -9.90 -34.76
C ARG A 56 11.22 -10.52 -35.58
N SER A 57 9.96 -10.18 -35.31
CA SER A 57 8.74 -10.76 -35.91
C SER A 57 8.36 -12.14 -35.36
N GLY A 58 7.05 -12.39 -35.19
CA GLY A 58 6.49 -13.70 -34.82
C GLY A 58 5.33 -13.62 -33.82
N ALA A 59 4.30 -14.44 -34.04
CA ALA A 59 3.09 -14.54 -33.18
C ALA A 59 3.39 -14.96 -31.72
N SER A 60 4.51 -15.65 -31.49
CA SER A 60 4.99 -16.04 -30.15
C SER A 60 5.63 -14.88 -29.37
N TYR A 61 5.93 -13.76 -30.04
CA TYR A 61 6.49 -12.56 -29.42
C TYR A 61 5.47 -11.44 -29.23
N ASP A 62 4.24 -11.59 -29.75
CA ASP A 62 3.15 -10.65 -29.47
C ASP A 62 2.33 -11.15 -28.26
N PRO A 63 2.41 -10.49 -27.10
CA PRO A 63 1.73 -10.95 -25.89
C PRO A 63 0.20 -10.88 -25.96
N PHE A 64 -0.38 -10.14 -26.92
CA PHE A 64 -1.83 -9.92 -27.05
C PHE A 64 -2.40 -10.51 -28.35
N ASP A 65 -1.73 -11.48 -28.95
CA ASP A 65 -2.20 -12.16 -30.15
C ASP A 65 -3.23 -13.25 -29.80
N HIS A 66 -4.52 -12.87 -29.86
CA HIS A 66 -5.67 -13.73 -29.63
C HIS A 66 -6.09 -14.45 -30.92
N ASP A 67 -5.31 -15.43 -31.37
CA ASP A 67 -5.76 -16.38 -32.41
C ASP A 67 -6.45 -17.58 -31.73
N PRO A 68 -7.80 -17.68 -31.75
CA PRO A 68 -8.53 -18.78 -31.10
C PRO A 68 -8.27 -20.16 -31.72
N GLY A 69 -7.59 -20.24 -32.87
CA GLY A 69 -7.27 -21.48 -33.57
C GLY A 69 -5.92 -22.14 -33.22
N ARG A 70 -5.05 -21.49 -32.43
CA ARG A 70 -3.68 -22.00 -32.16
C ARG A 70 -3.52 -22.56 -30.75
N LYS A 71 -3.50 -23.90 -30.64
CA LYS A 71 -3.05 -24.62 -29.44
C LYS A 71 -1.54 -24.87 -29.49
N HIS A 72 -0.75 -24.10 -28.76
CA HIS A 72 0.60 -24.52 -28.35
C HIS A 72 1.03 -23.82 -27.04
N GLU A 73 1.22 -24.61 -25.98
CA GLU A 73 1.67 -24.15 -24.64
C GLU A 73 3.02 -23.41 -24.68
N SER A 74 3.95 -23.79 -25.57
CA SER A 74 5.25 -23.09 -25.70
C SER A 74 5.13 -21.65 -26.25
N SER A 75 4.00 -21.32 -26.89
CA SER A 75 3.70 -19.95 -27.34
C SER A 75 3.14 -19.09 -26.22
N SER A 76 2.45 -19.66 -25.22
CA SER A 76 1.94 -18.90 -24.07
C SER A 76 3.06 -18.52 -23.11
N GLU A 77 4.07 -19.40 -22.90
CA GLU A 77 5.24 -19.09 -22.07
C GLU A 77 6.08 -17.93 -22.64
N LYS A 78 6.38 -17.96 -23.95
CA LYS A 78 7.13 -16.88 -24.62
C LYS A 78 6.36 -15.55 -24.59
N ARG A 79 5.05 -15.59 -24.83
CA ARG A 79 4.17 -14.41 -24.73
C ARG A 79 4.14 -13.85 -23.31
N ARG A 80 4.00 -14.71 -22.30
CA ARG A 80 4.04 -14.32 -20.88
C ARG A 80 5.39 -13.73 -20.49
N SER A 81 6.49 -14.26 -21.02
CA SER A 81 7.84 -13.72 -20.83
C SER A 81 7.99 -12.33 -21.45
N VAL A 82 7.54 -12.12 -22.70
CA VAL A 82 7.55 -10.78 -23.33
C VAL A 82 6.66 -9.80 -22.58
N TYR A 83 5.47 -10.21 -22.16
CA TYR A 83 4.57 -9.37 -21.35
C TYR A 83 5.25 -8.95 -20.04
N GLY A 84 5.86 -9.90 -19.32
CA GLY A 84 6.62 -9.63 -18.09
C GLY A 84 7.74 -8.63 -18.33
N GLN A 85 8.51 -8.79 -19.40
CA GLN A 85 9.57 -7.87 -19.79
C GLN A 85 9.06 -6.44 -20.05
N LEU A 86 7.96 -6.29 -20.80
CA LEU A 86 7.33 -4.99 -21.07
C LEU A 86 6.81 -4.34 -19.78
N MET A 87 6.22 -5.12 -18.86
CA MET A 87 5.82 -4.62 -17.54
C MET A 87 7.03 -4.09 -16.78
N THR A 88 8.15 -4.83 -16.78
CA THR A 88 9.38 -4.42 -16.09
C THR A 88 9.90 -3.08 -16.61
N TYR A 89 9.87 -2.84 -17.93
CA TYR A 89 10.29 -1.55 -18.50
C TYR A 89 9.37 -0.41 -18.08
N ALA A 90 8.05 -0.63 -18.16
CA ALA A 90 7.07 0.37 -17.76
C ALA A 90 7.18 0.70 -16.26
N ALA A 91 7.31 -0.32 -15.40
CA ALA A 91 7.54 -0.18 -13.97
C ALA A 91 8.80 0.66 -13.69
N ARG A 92 9.92 0.38 -14.37
CA ARG A 92 11.18 1.12 -14.18
C ARG A 92 11.05 2.59 -14.53
N VAL A 93 10.37 2.93 -15.62
CA VAL A 93 10.14 4.34 -15.99
C VAL A 93 9.27 5.04 -14.95
N ILE A 94 8.22 4.41 -14.44
CA ILE A 94 7.29 4.98 -13.44
C ILE A 94 7.89 5.04 -12.03
N VAL A 95 8.82 4.15 -11.69
CA VAL A 95 9.59 4.24 -10.44
C VAL A 95 10.54 5.44 -10.50
N ASN A 96 11.22 5.65 -11.63
CA ASN A 96 12.22 6.71 -11.80
C ASN A 96 11.64 8.09 -12.19
N GLN A 97 10.36 8.18 -12.54
CA GLN A 97 9.69 9.43 -12.92
C GLN A 97 8.31 9.52 -12.27
N HIS A 98 7.93 10.71 -11.78
CA HIS A 98 6.57 10.95 -11.31
C HIS A 98 5.61 11.00 -12.51
N ARG A 99 4.77 9.97 -12.62
CA ARG A 99 3.91 9.72 -13.78
C ARG A 99 2.53 9.24 -13.37
N LYS A 100 1.53 9.70 -14.10
CA LYS A 100 0.16 9.15 -14.06
C LYS A 100 -0.05 8.01 -15.04
N HIS A 101 0.62 8.06 -16.19
CA HIS A 101 0.58 7.00 -17.20
C HIS A 101 1.85 7.02 -18.07
N LEU A 102 2.02 5.99 -18.89
CA LEU A 102 3.14 5.82 -19.79
C LEU A 102 2.68 5.20 -21.11
N PHE A 103 2.98 5.86 -22.23
CA PHE A 103 2.91 5.23 -23.53
C PHE A 103 4.17 4.41 -23.78
N LEU A 104 4.03 3.21 -24.35
CA LEU A 104 5.13 2.38 -24.83
C LEU A 104 4.84 1.94 -26.26
N LEU A 105 5.84 2.06 -27.14
CA LEU A 105 5.73 1.63 -28.53
C LEU A 105 6.38 0.25 -28.71
N PHE A 106 5.57 -0.75 -29.04
CA PHE A 106 6.04 -2.12 -29.26
C PHE A 106 6.08 -2.41 -30.76
N ILE A 107 7.26 -2.71 -31.30
CA ILE A 107 7.48 -3.00 -32.71
C ILE A 107 7.87 -4.48 -32.85
N ASN A 108 7.04 -5.27 -33.50
CA ASN A 108 7.26 -6.69 -33.74
C ASN A 108 7.33 -6.96 -35.24
N GLY A 109 8.54 -6.89 -35.81
CA GLY A 109 8.75 -7.01 -37.25
C GLY A 109 7.98 -5.94 -38.04
N PRO A 110 7.08 -6.33 -38.98
CA PRO A 110 6.31 -5.39 -39.78
C PRO A 110 5.10 -4.80 -39.05
N LYS A 111 4.82 -5.24 -37.81
CA LYS A 111 3.67 -4.80 -37.03
C LYS A 111 4.09 -3.94 -35.84
N PHE A 112 3.23 -3.02 -35.42
CA PHE A 112 3.41 -2.28 -34.18
C PHE A 112 2.13 -2.27 -33.33
N ARG A 113 2.31 -2.04 -32.03
CA ARG A 113 1.26 -1.72 -31.06
C ARG A 113 1.66 -0.51 -30.24
N VAL A 114 0.67 0.31 -29.90
CA VAL A 114 0.80 1.33 -28.86
C VAL A 114 0.20 0.76 -27.59
N MET A 115 0.95 0.87 -26.49
CA MET A 115 0.52 0.42 -25.17
C MET A 115 0.41 1.63 -24.26
N LEU A 116 -0.68 1.71 -23.51
CA LEU A 116 -0.90 2.69 -22.46
C LEU A 116 -0.88 1.97 -21.11
N PHE A 117 0.16 2.25 -20.33
CA PHE A 117 0.36 1.74 -18.99
C PHE A 117 -0.06 2.78 -17.95
N ASP A 118 -0.78 2.35 -16.93
CA ASP A 118 -0.99 3.11 -15.70
C ASP A 118 -1.10 2.16 -14.50
N HIS A 119 -1.40 2.70 -13.33
CA HIS A 119 -1.55 1.91 -12.12
C HIS A 119 -2.79 1.00 -12.12
N GLY A 120 -3.74 1.19 -13.04
CA GLY A 120 -4.94 0.35 -13.20
C GLY A 120 -4.70 -0.87 -14.09
N GLY A 121 -3.73 -0.79 -15.01
CA GLY A 121 -3.40 -1.90 -15.91
C GLY A 121 -2.70 -1.47 -17.19
N VAL A 122 -3.05 -2.16 -18.29
CA VAL A 122 -2.56 -1.85 -19.63
C VAL A 122 -3.70 -1.88 -20.65
N ALA A 123 -3.77 -0.84 -21.47
CA ALA A 123 -4.60 -0.81 -22.67
C ALA A 123 -3.69 -0.89 -23.90
N THR A 124 -4.10 -1.64 -24.92
CA THR A 124 -3.28 -1.86 -26.13
C THR A 124 -4.07 -1.60 -27.39
N SER A 125 -3.42 -1.04 -28.41
CA SER A 125 -3.97 -0.98 -29.75
C SER A 125 -4.02 -2.38 -30.38
N GLU A 126 -4.81 -2.53 -31.44
CA GLU A 126 -4.66 -3.64 -32.36
C GLU A 126 -3.24 -3.71 -32.97
N SER A 127 -2.89 -4.85 -33.55
CA SER A 127 -1.59 -5.08 -34.20
C SER A 127 -1.64 -4.54 -35.63
N ILE A 128 -0.96 -3.42 -35.88
CA ILE A 128 -1.05 -2.71 -37.17
C ILE A 128 0.20 -2.99 -38.01
N ASP A 129 0.04 -3.48 -39.24
CA ASP A 129 1.14 -3.63 -40.20
C ASP A 129 1.49 -2.27 -40.83
N TYR A 130 2.63 -1.70 -40.41
CA TYR A 130 3.08 -0.38 -40.82
C TYR A 130 4.02 -0.38 -42.02
N ILE A 131 4.40 -1.54 -42.53
CA ILE A 131 5.32 -1.68 -43.68
C ILE A 131 4.53 -2.00 -44.95
N SER A 132 3.60 -2.94 -44.86
CA SER A 132 2.88 -3.47 -46.03
C SER A 132 1.68 -2.61 -46.45
N THR A 133 1.23 -1.68 -45.60
CA THR A 133 0.03 -0.86 -45.84
C THR A 133 0.32 0.64 -45.67
N VAL A 134 -0.21 1.46 -46.57
CA VAL A 134 -0.07 2.93 -46.50
C VAL A 134 -0.83 3.46 -45.27
N GLU A 135 -1.97 2.84 -44.97
CA GLU A 135 -2.79 3.09 -43.80
C GLU A 135 -2.01 2.86 -42.50
N GLY A 136 -1.30 1.73 -42.38
CA GLY A 136 -0.50 1.42 -41.20
C GLY A 136 0.73 2.32 -41.05
N THR A 137 1.42 2.65 -42.15
CA THR A 137 2.48 3.66 -42.12
C THR A 137 1.93 5.02 -41.65
N ALA A 138 0.78 5.43 -42.19
CA ALA A 138 0.12 6.68 -41.80
C ALA A 138 -0.29 6.66 -40.32
N ALA A 139 -0.76 5.53 -39.79
CA ALA A 139 -1.12 5.37 -38.38
C ALA A 139 0.09 5.57 -37.45
N LEU A 140 1.25 4.94 -37.75
CA LEU A 140 2.46 5.11 -36.97
C LEU A 140 2.95 6.56 -36.98
N LEU A 141 2.95 7.21 -38.15
CA LEU A 141 3.33 8.61 -38.29
C LEU A 141 2.35 9.55 -37.56
N ALA A 142 1.05 9.28 -37.65
CA ALA A 142 0.02 10.04 -36.95
C ALA A 142 0.20 9.94 -35.43
N PHE A 143 0.46 8.74 -34.90
CA PHE A 143 0.75 8.53 -33.49
C PHE A 143 2.00 9.32 -33.04
N LEU A 144 3.14 9.18 -33.72
CA LEU A 144 4.37 9.88 -33.36
C LEU A 144 4.21 11.40 -33.44
N TYR A 145 3.50 11.89 -34.45
CA TYR A 145 3.20 13.31 -34.57
C TYR A 145 2.28 13.78 -33.44
N ALA A 146 1.18 13.07 -33.15
CA ALA A 146 0.27 13.39 -32.06
C ALA A 146 1.00 13.40 -30.71
N PHE A 147 1.81 12.38 -30.44
CA PHE A 147 2.66 12.30 -29.25
C PHE A 147 3.58 13.52 -29.13
N SER A 148 4.20 13.96 -30.24
CA SER A 148 5.07 15.15 -30.24
C SER A 148 4.34 16.46 -29.90
N LYS A 149 3.01 16.49 -30.03
CA LYS A 149 2.16 17.64 -29.72
C LYS A 149 1.60 17.60 -28.30
N LEU A 150 1.70 16.47 -27.61
CA LEU A 150 1.29 16.37 -26.21
C LEU A 150 2.26 17.17 -25.33
N GLY A 151 1.73 18.00 -24.44
CA GLY A 151 2.50 18.55 -23.34
C GLY A 151 2.88 17.48 -22.30
N PRO A 152 3.69 17.82 -21.27
CA PRO A 152 4.14 16.86 -20.25
C PRO A 152 3.00 16.07 -19.60
N ALA A 153 1.92 16.74 -19.19
CA ALA A 153 0.74 16.09 -18.61
C ALA A 153 0.05 15.11 -19.58
N GLY A 154 -0.01 15.43 -20.87
CA GLY A 154 -0.57 14.54 -21.90
C GLY A 154 0.30 13.30 -22.15
N GLN A 155 1.62 13.44 -22.00
CA GLN A 155 2.59 12.34 -22.04
C GLN A 155 2.60 11.49 -20.75
N GLY A 156 1.77 11.86 -19.77
CA GLY A 156 1.59 11.13 -18.52
C GLY A 156 2.53 11.55 -17.40
N ILE A 157 3.22 12.69 -17.51
CA ILE A 157 4.01 13.26 -16.41
C ILE A 157 3.08 13.89 -15.39
N ASP A 158 3.35 13.64 -14.11
CA ASP A 158 2.70 14.35 -13.02
C ASP A 158 3.29 15.77 -12.91
N THR A 159 2.51 16.78 -13.31
CA THR A 159 2.91 18.19 -13.28
C THR A 159 2.80 18.83 -11.91
N THR A 160 2.20 18.14 -10.93
CA THR A 160 2.13 18.62 -9.53
C THR A 160 3.44 18.40 -8.78
N VAL A 161 4.38 17.68 -9.39
CA VAL A 161 5.73 17.45 -8.90
C VAL A 161 6.71 18.24 -9.76
N VAL A 162 7.37 19.23 -9.18
CA VAL A 162 8.29 20.12 -9.90
C VAL A 162 9.72 19.87 -9.43
N ALA A 163 10.63 19.63 -10.37
CA ALA A 163 12.04 19.44 -10.05
C ALA A 163 12.68 20.75 -9.59
N LEU A 164 13.45 20.69 -8.50
CA LEU A 164 14.24 21.81 -7.99
C LEU A 164 15.57 21.90 -8.74
N SER A 165 15.92 23.10 -9.21
CA SER A 165 17.27 23.34 -9.74
C SER A 165 18.27 23.49 -8.58
N PRO A 166 19.55 23.12 -8.76
CA PRO A 166 20.60 23.32 -7.75
C PRO A 166 20.74 24.76 -7.24
N GLU A 167 20.34 25.73 -8.07
CA GLU A 167 20.39 27.17 -7.78
C GLU A 167 19.17 27.66 -6.99
N SER A 168 18.10 26.85 -6.90
CA SER A 168 16.86 27.23 -6.22
C SER A 168 17.00 27.33 -4.69
N CYS A 169 16.16 28.16 -4.07
CA CYS A 169 16.10 28.38 -2.63
C CYS A 169 15.83 27.08 -1.88
N GLY A 170 14.84 26.31 -2.32
CA GLY A 170 14.48 25.02 -1.74
C GLY A 170 15.64 24.04 -1.80
N TYR A 171 16.34 23.94 -2.93
CA TYR A 171 17.49 23.04 -3.06
C TYR A 171 18.59 23.36 -2.05
N LYS A 172 18.98 24.64 -1.94
CA LYS A 172 20.01 25.09 -0.99
C LYS A 172 19.59 24.87 0.46
N ARG A 173 18.32 25.13 0.78
CA ARG A 173 17.77 24.89 2.13
C ARG A 173 17.80 23.41 2.50
N MET A 174 17.49 22.51 1.57
CA MET A 174 17.63 21.07 1.80
C MET A 174 19.09 20.67 2.08
N ASP A 175 20.07 21.30 1.42
CA ASP A 175 21.50 21.06 1.68
C ASP A 175 21.96 21.51 3.06
N GLU A 176 21.41 22.62 3.56
CA GLU A 176 21.64 23.08 4.93
C GLU A 176 21.05 22.09 5.95
N LEU A 177 19.78 21.71 5.76
CA LEU A 177 19.05 20.89 6.72
C LEU A 177 19.52 19.44 6.79
N LYS A 178 20.21 18.93 5.76
CA LYS A 178 20.80 17.59 5.75
C LYS A 178 21.98 17.44 6.72
N ALA A 179 22.67 18.53 7.05
CA ALA A 179 23.86 18.49 7.91
C ALA A 179 23.47 18.13 9.36
N PRO A 180 24.20 17.23 10.04
CA PRO A 180 23.97 16.92 11.46
C PRO A 180 23.94 18.21 12.31
N GLN A 181 22.97 18.32 13.21
CA GLN A 181 22.89 19.46 14.13
C GLN A 181 23.34 19.05 15.52
N LYS A 182 24.00 19.96 16.22
CA LYS A 182 24.51 19.70 17.58
C LYS A 182 23.38 19.42 18.58
N ASP A 183 22.23 20.07 18.38
CA ASP A 183 21.07 19.98 19.27
C ASP A 183 20.09 18.86 18.87
N ASP A 184 20.42 18.07 17.84
CA ASP A 184 19.64 16.87 17.52
C ASP A 184 19.73 15.85 18.66
N VAL A 185 18.62 15.19 18.93
CA VAL A 185 18.48 14.31 20.09
C VAL A 185 18.64 12.85 19.64
N ASP A 186 19.49 12.09 20.31
CA ASP A 186 19.55 10.65 20.08
C ASP A 186 18.23 9.98 20.48
N HIS A 187 17.75 9.06 19.66
CA HIS A 187 16.43 8.45 19.82
C HIS A 187 16.43 7.18 20.68
N HIS A 188 17.59 6.67 21.13
CA HIS A 188 17.63 5.42 21.88
C HIS A 188 16.96 5.57 23.25
N PRO A 189 16.22 4.53 23.71
CA PRO A 189 15.54 4.59 24.99
C PRO A 189 16.50 4.84 26.16
N ARG A 190 16.25 5.90 26.94
CA ARG A 190 17.06 6.26 28.12
C ARG A 190 16.34 7.26 29.02
N PHE A 191 16.76 7.35 30.28
CA PHE A 191 16.41 8.47 31.13
C PHE A 191 17.17 9.73 30.72
N VAL A 192 16.48 10.86 30.74
CA VAL A 192 17.06 12.18 30.43
C VAL A 192 17.40 12.85 31.76
N ALA A 193 18.70 13.06 32.02
CA ALA A 193 19.19 13.62 33.29
C ALA A 193 18.73 15.08 33.52
N ASN A 194 18.64 15.88 32.45
CA ASN A 194 18.14 17.25 32.52
C ASN A 194 17.13 17.50 31.38
N PRO A 195 15.81 17.52 31.65
CA PRO A 195 14.79 17.74 30.64
C PRO A 195 14.95 19.07 29.88
N SER A 196 15.52 20.09 30.52
CA SER A 196 15.75 21.41 29.90
C SER A 196 16.79 21.41 28.79
N THR A 197 17.57 20.33 28.62
CA THR A 197 18.50 20.19 27.49
C THR A 197 17.82 19.64 26.24
N ILE A 198 16.57 19.18 26.32
CA ILE A 198 15.82 18.69 25.17
C ILE A 198 15.09 19.87 24.52
N PRO A 199 15.30 20.11 23.22
CA PRO A 199 14.60 21.17 22.51
C PRO A 199 13.09 21.02 22.56
N SER A 200 12.38 22.15 22.67
CA SER A 200 10.91 22.17 22.71
C SER A 200 10.27 21.52 21.48
N SER A 201 10.93 21.59 20.32
CA SER A 201 10.49 20.91 19.09
C SER A 201 10.41 19.38 19.20
N VAL A 202 11.13 18.78 20.16
CA VAL A 202 11.14 17.34 20.42
C VAL A 202 10.22 16.97 21.59
N THR A 203 10.02 17.87 22.56
CA THR A 203 9.12 17.65 23.71
C THR A 203 7.66 17.99 23.42
N ASP A 204 7.41 18.96 22.55
CA ASP A 204 6.09 19.53 22.32
C ASP A 204 5.45 18.92 21.05
N SER A 205 4.23 18.39 21.20
CA SER A 205 3.42 17.91 20.08
C SER A 205 2.74 19.05 19.31
N SER A 206 2.90 20.29 19.76
CA SER A 206 2.46 21.49 19.03
C SER A 206 3.22 21.68 17.71
N ASN A 207 2.61 22.37 16.75
CA ASN A 207 3.31 22.78 15.53
C ASN A 207 4.46 23.72 15.91
N PRO A 208 5.64 23.64 15.25
CA PRO A 208 6.70 24.60 15.48
C PRO A 208 6.19 26.02 15.17
N PRO A 209 6.64 27.04 15.93
CA PRO A 209 6.17 28.42 15.80
C PRO A 209 6.66 29.11 14.51
N VAL A 210 7.45 28.43 13.69
CA VAL A 210 7.95 28.97 12.43
C VAL A 210 6.79 28.95 11.45
N VAL A 211 6.10 30.08 11.32
CA VAL A 211 5.33 30.40 10.12
C VAL A 211 6.30 31.18 9.26
N VAL A 212 6.57 30.74 8.03
CA VAL A 212 7.22 31.62 7.04
C VAL A 212 6.27 32.81 6.85
N ASP A 213 6.52 33.88 7.59
CA ASP A 213 5.67 35.07 7.62
C ASP A 213 5.64 35.72 6.22
N ALA A 214 4.51 36.33 5.90
CA ALA A 214 4.24 37.02 4.64
C ALA A 214 5.12 38.27 4.41
N GLN A 215 6.02 38.59 5.35
CA GLN A 215 6.96 39.72 5.31
C GLN A 215 8.38 39.28 4.89
N ASP A 216 8.50 38.57 3.76
CA ASP A 216 9.55 38.68 2.72
C ASP A 216 11.06 38.82 3.10
N THR A 217 11.55 38.42 4.27
CA THR A 217 12.98 38.62 4.64
C THR A 217 13.80 37.36 4.94
N HIS A 218 13.19 36.17 5.08
CA HIS A 218 13.90 34.98 5.60
C HIS A 218 14.07 33.83 4.57
N LEU A 219 13.07 33.56 3.72
CA LEU A 219 13.12 32.60 2.60
C LEU A 219 12.23 33.11 1.45
N HIS A 220 12.48 32.67 0.21
CA HIS A 220 11.57 32.96 -0.89
C HIS A 220 10.22 32.24 -0.70
N ARG A 221 9.12 32.90 -1.05
CA ARG A 221 7.79 32.29 -1.02
C ARG A 221 7.69 31.05 -1.89
N ASP A 222 8.27 31.10 -3.09
CA ASP A 222 8.36 29.97 -4.00
C ASP A 222 9.71 29.25 -3.80
N PRO A 223 9.73 27.97 -3.37
CA PRO A 223 10.97 27.23 -3.17
C PRO A 223 11.75 26.99 -4.47
N THR A 224 11.12 27.12 -5.63
CA THR A 224 11.79 26.97 -6.94
C THR A 224 12.57 28.22 -7.36
N HIS A 225 12.37 29.35 -6.68
CA HIS A 225 13.03 30.61 -7.02
C HIS A 225 14.55 30.53 -6.90
N GLU A 226 15.27 31.10 -7.87
CA GLU A 226 16.73 31.13 -7.85
C GLU A 226 17.23 31.95 -6.65
N CYS A 227 18.11 31.37 -5.84
CA CYS A 227 18.58 31.98 -4.61
C CYS A 227 20.08 32.27 -4.69
N LYS A 228 20.51 33.48 -4.33
CA LYS A 228 21.93 33.86 -4.23
C LYS A 228 22.51 33.70 -2.81
N GLY A 229 21.84 32.92 -1.96
CA GLY A 229 22.25 32.67 -0.58
C GLY A 229 22.05 33.90 0.30
N LEU A 230 23.08 34.28 1.06
CA LEU A 230 23.09 35.45 1.96
C LEU A 230 22.87 36.81 1.26
N GLN A 231 22.86 36.84 -0.07
CA GLN A 231 22.48 38.04 -0.83
C GLN A 231 20.96 38.20 -0.99
N CYS A 232 20.20 37.12 -0.73
CA CYS A 232 18.73 37.09 -0.84
C CYS A 232 18.03 36.97 0.53
N HIS A 233 18.75 36.54 1.56
CA HIS A 233 18.20 36.27 2.89
C HIS A 233 19.12 36.91 3.92
N ASP A 234 18.60 37.89 4.66
CA ASP A 234 19.37 38.58 5.71
C ASP A 234 19.44 37.74 7.00
N ASP A 235 18.45 36.87 7.24
CA ASP A 235 18.35 36.03 8.44
C ASP A 235 17.56 34.73 8.14
N PRO A 236 18.16 33.63 7.65
CA PRO A 236 17.38 32.41 7.35
C PRO A 236 16.79 31.78 8.63
N PRO A 237 15.64 31.08 8.56
CA PRO A 237 15.03 30.47 9.74
C PRO A 237 15.99 29.49 10.42
N ALA A 238 16.02 29.50 11.76
CA ALA A 238 16.83 28.56 12.53
C ALA A 238 16.48 27.10 12.19
N VAL A 239 17.48 26.23 12.21
CA VAL A 239 17.27 24.79 11.98
C VAL A 239 16.55 24.19 13.19
N VAL A 240 15.38 23.61 12.96
CA VAL A 240 14.60 22.95 14.01
C VAL A 240 15.32 21.66 14.45
N PRO A 241 15.65 21.48 15.74
CA PRO A 241 16.21 20.24 16.24
C PRO A 241 15.20 19.09 16.17
N VAL A 242 15.68 17.89 15.81
CA VAL A 242 14.86 16.68 15.70
C VAL A 242 15.59 15.47 16.28
N PHE A 243 14.93 14.31 16.30
CA PHE A 243 15.65 13.08 16.56
C PHE A 243 16.66 12.79 15.44
N THR A 244 17.85 12.30 15.80
CA THR A 244 18.96 12.04 14.85
C THR A 244 18.53 11.16 13.67
N TYR A 245 17.72 10.12 13.90
CA TYR A 245 17.25 9.22 12.83
C TYR A 245 16.39 9.94 11.77
N VAL A 246 15.65 10.98 12.14
CA VAL A 246 14.83 11.78 11.21
C VAL A 246 15.74 12.52 10.26
N ARG A 247 16.76 13.20 10.79
CA ARG A 247 17.73 13.93 9.97
C ARG A 247 18.56 12.98 9.12
N ASP A 248 18.90 11.81 9.64
CA ASP A 248 19.61 10.77 8.89
C ASP A 248 18.76 10.20 7.76
N ALA A 249 17.45 10.01 7.99
CA ALA A 249 16.52 9.58 6.95
C ALA A 249 16.37 10.65 5.85
N PHE A 250 16.21 11.92 6.23
CA PHE A 250 16.20 13.03 5.27
C PHE A 250 17.51 13.10 4.48
N ARG A 251 18.67 13.03 5.14
CA ARG A 251 19.98 13.04 4.47
C ARG A 251 20.14 11.89 3.47
N ARG A 252 19.67 10.69 3.81
CA ARG A 252 19.70 9.53 2.90
C ARG A 252 18.84 9.73 1.65
N SER A 253 17.79 10.55 1.71
CA SER A 253 16.92 10.86 0.57
C SER A 253 17.55 11.81 -0.46
N ILE A 254 18.57 12.60 -0.09
CA ILE A 254 19.16 13.66 -0.92
C ILE A 254 20.65 13.45 -1.20
N LYS A 255 21.01 12.25 -1.63
CA LYS A 255 22.40 11.92 -2.02
C LYS A 255 22.86 12.79 -3.21
N PRO A 256 24.18 13.03 -3.35
CA PRO A 256 24.71 13.76 -4.50
C PRO A 256 24.25 13.14 -5.83
N GLY A 257 23.74 13.97 -6.74
CA GLY A 257 23.24 13.55 -8.06
C GLY A 257 21.77 13.08 -8.09
N GLU A 258 21.13 12.86 -6.93
CA GLU A 258 19.70 12.55 -6.87
C GLU A 258 18.86 13.82 -7.09
N ALA A 259 17.74 13.65 -7.81
CA ALA A 259 16.80 14.73 -8.04
C ALA A 259 16.03 15.08 -6.76
N ARG A 260 15.70 16.37 -6.62
CA ARG A 260 14.87 16.90 -5.53
C ARG A 260 13.65 17.57 -6.15
N TYR A 261 12.52 17.47 -5.46
CA TYR A 261 11.27 17.96 -5.99
C TYR A 261 10.53 18.78 -4.95
N VAL A 262 9.75 19.75 -5.43
CA VAL A 262 8.64 20.32 -4.66
C VAL A 262 7.34 19.63 -5.09
N VAL A 263 6.54 19.26 -4.09
CA VAL A 263 5.24 18.61 -4.25
C VAL A 263 4.20 19.45 -3.53
N LYS A 264 3.04 19.59 -4.16
CA LYS A 264 1.89 20.27 -3.56
C LYS A 264 0.90 19.26 -3.00
N VAL A 265 0.43 19.48 -1.77
CA VAL A 265 -0.69 18.76 -1.15
C VAL A 265 -1.61 19.81 -0.53
N GLY A 266 -2.83 19.94 -1.07
CA GLY A 266 -3.73 21.03 -0.70
C GLY A 266 -3.09 22.40 -1.00
N GLN A 267 -2.90 23.23 0.03
CA GLN A 267 -2.29 24.56 -0.09
C GLN A 267 -0.80 24.60 0.33
N HIS A 268 -0.24 23.48 0.76
CA HIS A 268 1.10 23.39 1.33
C HIS A 268 2.13 22.83 0.34
N HIS A 269 3.38 23.27 0.48
CA HIS A 269 4.50 22.82 -0.33
C HIS A 269 5.43 21.93 0.48
N TYR A 270 5.80 20.79 -0.11
CA TYR A 270 6.66 19.80 0.51
C TYR A 270 7.87 19.55 -0.38
N LEU A 271 9.08 19.65 0.18
CA LEU A 271 10.31 19.32 -0.52
C LEU A 271 10.70 17.88 -0.24
N ILE A 272 10.86 17.09 -1.29
CA ILE A 272 11.17 15.66 -1.22
C ILE A 272 12.44 15.32 -2.00
N GLY A 273 13.16 14.32 -1.49
CA GLY A 273 14.21 13.62 -2.23
C GLY A 273 13.71 12.26 -2.72
N ARG A 274 14.59 11.26 -2.68
CA ARG A 274 14.27 9.87 -2.94
C ARG A 274 13.35 9.29 -1.86
N TYR A 275 12.38 8.49 -2.27
CA TYR A 275 11.47 7.78 -1.36
C TYR A 275 12.25 6.80 -0.45
N THR A 276 11.70 6.49 0.73
CA THR A 276 12.37 5.74 1.80
C THR A 276 11.98 4.27 1.88
N ASN A 277 10.82 3.88 1.35
CA ASN A 277 10.36 2.50 1.30
C ASN A 277 10.99 1.73 0.11
N ASP A 278 10.87 0.40 0.12
CA ASP A 278 11.25 -0.41 -1.04
C ASP A 278 10.42 -0.01 -2.27
N PRO A 279 11.00 -0.07 -3.49
CA PRO A 279 10.24 0.23 -4.70
C PRO A 279 8.98 -0.65 -4.77
N PRO A 280 7.86 -0.12 -5.30
CA PRO A 280 6.64 -0.91 -5.46
C PRO A 280 6.94 -2.21 -6.23
N ALA A 281 6.51 -3.35 -5.69
CA ALA A 281 6.78 -4.67 -6.26
C ALA A 281 6.18 -4.90 -7.66
N GLY A 282 5.33 -3.99 -8.14
CA GLY A 282 4.72 -4.05 -9.47
C GLY A 282 4.21 -2.69 -9.95
N LEU A 283 3.99 -2.60 -11.27
CA LEU A 283 3.42 -1.43 -11.93
C LEU A 283 1.96 -1.20 -11.58
N ILE A 284 1.19 -2.28 -11.48
CA ILE A 284 -0.26 -2.26 -11.27
C ILE A 284 -0.55 -2.27 -9.77
N GLY A 285 -1.54 -1.49 -9.37
CA GLY A 285 -1.94 -1.32 -7.97
C GLY A 285 -1.43 -0.01 -7.38
N ARG A 286 -1.31 0.03 -6.06
CA ARG A 286 -1.19 1.27 -5.29
C ARG A 286 0.07 2.08 -5.56
N GLY A 287 1.16 1.43 -5.98
CA GLY A 287 2.40 2.14 -6.33
C GLY A 287 2.97 3.03 -5.21
N THR A 288 2.68 2.73 -3.95
CA THR A 288 2.90 3.62 -2.81
C THR A 288 4.37 4.00 -2.65
N LYS A 289 4.65 5.31 -2.56
CA LYS A 289 5.96 5.89 -2.26
C LYS A 289 5.87 6.71 -0.98
N GLY A 290 6.76 6.45 -0.03
CA GLY A 290 6.88 7.19 1.22
C GLY A 290 8.10 8.09 1.22
N TYR A 291 7.96 9.33 1.69
CA TYR A 291 9.01 10.34 1.68
C TYR A 291 9.18 10.96 3.06
N VAL A 292 10.44 11.16 3.46
CA VAL A 292 10.76 12.14 4.50
C VAL A 292 10.82 13.50 3.82
N ALA A 293 9.82 14.32 4.08
CA ALA A 293 9.62 15.60 3.41
C ALA A 293 9.88 16.77 4.35
N LEU A 294 10.30 17.90 3.79
CA LEU A 294 10.34 19.18 4.49
C LEU A 294 9.08 19.98 4.11
N GLU A 295 8.26 20.34 5.08
CA GLU A 295 7.18 21.31 4.84
C GLU A 295 7.77 22.71 4.72
N TRP A 296 7.54 23.37 3.58
CA TRP A 296 8.16 24.65 3.28
C TRP A 296 7.66 25.76 4.20
N GLU A 297 6.38 25.76 4.53
CA GLU A 297 5.74 26.81 5.30
C GLU A 297 6.16 26.81 6.78
N THR A 298 6.50 25.65 7.34
CA THR A 298 6.85 25.52 8.77
C THR A 298 8.27 25.05 9.04
N GLN A 299 9.00 24.66 7.99
CA GLN A 299 10.35 24.11 8.06
C GLN A 299 10.46 22.85 8.94
N ARG A 300 9.35 22.13 9.15
CA ARG A 300 9.32 20.87 9.91
C ARG A 300 9.51 19.67 8.98
N PHE A 301 10.10 18.61 9.50
CA PHE A 301 10.12 17.32 8.82
C PHE A 301 8.80 16.57 9.05
N VAL A 302 8.26 15.99 7.98
CA VAL A 302 7.00 15.23 7.96
C VAL A 302 7.18 13.96 7.13
N PHE A 303 6.25 13.02 7.26
CA PHE A 303 6.17 11.87 6.36
C PHE A 303 5.07 12.11 5.31
N LEU A 304 5.44 12.03 4.03
CA LEU A 304 4.52 12.16 2.90
C LEU A 304 4.35 10.80 2.22
N LYS A 305 3.11 10.31 2.15
CA LYS A 305 2.68 9.12 1.42
C LYS A 305 2.04 9.55 0.10
N ASP A 306 2.57 9.05 -1.01
CA ASP A 306 2.08 9.25 -2.38
C ASP A 306 1.58 7.90 -2.91
N THR A 307 0.30 7.77 -3.26
CA THR A 307 -0.31 6.46 -3.55
C THR A 307 -1.49 6.53 -4.50
N TRP A 308 -1.76 5.44 -5.21
CA TRP A 308 -2.94 5.24 -6.04
C TRP A 308 -3.99 4.45 -5.26
N ARG A 309 -4.96 5.16 -4.68
CA ARG A 309 -6.04 4.54 -3.91
C ARG A 309 -7.12 4.01 -4.83
N SER A 310 -7.74 2.90 -4.47
CA SER A 310 -8.94 2.44 -5.19
C SER A 310 -10.11 3.36 -4.89
N TYR A 311 -10.82 3.77 -5.94
CA TYR A 311 -12.04 4.55 -5.80
C TYR A 311 -13.25 3.61 -5.79
N TYR A 312 -13.99 3.64 -4.71
CA TYR A 312 -15.30 3.02 -4.60
C TYR A 312 -16.24 4.02 -3.94
N VAL A 313 -17.50 4.04 -4.40
CA VAL A 313 -18.58 4.80 -3.76
C VAL A 313 -18.63 4.43 -2.27
N ASP A 314 -18.70 5.44 -1.41
CA ASP A 314 -18.75 5.35 0.06
C ASP A 314 -17.45 4.89 0.78
N ILE A 315 -16.30 4.87 0.10
CA ILE A 315 -15.00 4.71 0.78
C ILE A 315 -14.39 6.07 1.10
N LYS A 316 -14.26 6.35 2.40
CA LYS A 316 -13.58 7.53 2.94
C LYS A 316 -12.10 7.53 2.59
N GLN A 317 -11.54 8.72 2.42
CA GLN A 317 -10.10 8.88 2.25
C GLN A 317 -9.38 8.54 3.56
N GLU A 318 -8.16 7.98 3.49
CA GLU A 318 -7.36 7.66 4.68
C GLU A 318 -7.16 8.89 5.58
N GLY A 319 -6.98 10.06 4.99
CA GLY A 319 -6.78 11.31 5.73
C GLY A 319 -8.02 11.74 6.50
N GLU A 320 -9.22 11.52 5.97
CA GLU A 320 -10.48 11.78 6.70
C GLU A 320 -10.64 10.83 7.89
N ILE A 321 -10.24 9.57 7.72
CA ILE A 321 -10.25 8.56 8.77
C ILE A 321 -9.28 8.97 9.88
N LEU A 322 -8.05 9.34 9.53
CA LEU A 322 -7.04 9.81 10.49
C LEU A 322 -7.49 11.10 11.19
N GLN A 323 -8.09 12.05 10.47
CA GLN A 323 -8.65 13.26 11.06
C GLN A 323 -9.71 12.92 12.11
N GLN A 324 -10.65 12.03 11.78
CA GLN A 324 -11.67 11.56 12.72
C GLN A 324 -11.04 10.91 13.97
N LEU A 325 -10.01 10.09 13.81
CA LEU A 325 -9.30 9.46 14.92
C LEU A 325 -8.56 10.50 15.79
N ASN A 326 -7.89 11.48 15.17
CA ASN A 326 -7.18 12.55 15.86
C ASN A 326 -8.14 13.45 16.64
N ASP A 327 -9.27 13.84 16.04
CA ASP A 327 -10.30 14.68 16.66
C ASP A 327 -10.92 14.00 17.89
N GLN A 328 -11.06 12.68 17.85
CA GLN A 328 -11.55 11.86 18.98
C GLN A 328 -10.47 11.54 20.02
N GLY A 329 -9.24 12.02 19.82
CA GLY A 329 -8.10 11.75 20.71
C GLY A 329 -7.80 10.25 20.83
N VAL A 330 -7.84 9.53 19.71
CA VAL A 330 -7.37 8.14 19.65
C VAL A 330 -5.84 8.16 19.71
N PRO A 331 -5.20 7.47 20.68
CA PRO A 331 -3.75 7.43 20.79
C PRO A 331 -3.14 6.43 19.82
N TYR A 332 -1.82 6.52 19.60
CA TYR A 332 -1.02 5.54 18.84
C TYR A 332 -1.40 5.45 17.34
N VAL A 333 -1.91 6.53 16.76
CA VAL A 333 -2.20 6.67 15.32
C VAL A 333 -1.45 7.89 14.77
N PRO A 334 -1.15 7.94 13.45
CA PRO A 334 -0.56 9.12 12.85
C PRO A 334 -1.39 10.39 13.06
N THR A 335 -0.72 11.52 13.21
CA THR A 335 -1.35 12.84 13.23
C THR A 335 -1.39 13.36 11.79
N VAL A 336 -2.59 13.54 11.24
CA VAL A 336 -2.77 14.08 9.89
C VAL A 336 -2.43 15.57 9.86
N ILE A 337 -1.72 15.99 8.80
CA ILE A 337 -1.37 17.40 8.54
C ILE A 337 -2.16 17.91 7.33
N ALA A 338 -2.08 17.20 6.22
CA ALA A 338 -2.71 17.56 4.97
C ALA A 338 -2.95 16.29 4.15
N HIS A 339 -4.01 16.27 3.36
CA HIS A 339 -4.27 15.19 2.43
C HIS A 339 -5.19 15.64 1.30
N GLY A 340 -5.27 14.83 0.25
CA GLY A 340 -6.24 15.03 -0.81
C GLY A 340 -5.89 14.27 -2.09
N ASP A 341 -6.89 14.19 -2.97
CA ASP A 341 -6.71 13.68 -4.32
C ASP A 341 -5.86 14.68 -5.15
N VAL A 342 -4.99 14.14 -6.01
CA VAL A 342 -4.04 14.92 -6.81
C VAL A 342 -4.72 15.37 -8.10
N GLU A 343 -5.35 16.54 -8.06
CA GLU A 343 -6.06 17.13 -9.21
C GLU A 343 -7.00 16.10 -9.89
N ASP A 344 -7.06 16.09 -11.23
CA ASP A 344 -7.87 15.14 -12.03
C ASP A 344 -7.07 13.86 -12.38
N GLN A 345 -6.14 13.40 -11.52
CA GLN A 345 -5.31 12.24 -11.82
C GLN A 345 -6.00 10.92 -11.43
N GLU A 346 -6.52 10.25 -12.45
CA GLU A 346 -7.15 8.93 -12.36
C GLU A 346 -6.60 7.96 -13.43
N THR A 347 -6.79 6.66 -13.22
CA THR A 347 -6.36 5.64 -14.21
C THR A 347 -7.25 5.66 -15.44
N GLU A 348 -6.62 5.81 -16.61
CA GLU A 348 -7.28 5.87 -17.91
C GLU A 348 -7.63 4.48 -18.45
N THR A 349 -6.86 3.45 -18.09
CA THR A 349 -7.07 2.07 -18.58
C THR A 349 -8.42 1.50 -18.16
N SER A 350 -8.86 1.82 -16.94
CA SER A 350 -10.16 1.40 -16.39
C SER A 350 -11.34 1.85 -17.26
N ASN A 351 -11.24 3.03 -17.88
CA ASN A 351 -12.27 3.58 -18.75
C ASN A 351 -12.49 2.79 -20.06
N TYR A 352 -11.51 1.97 -20.47
CA TYR A 352 -11.59 1.07 -21.63
C TYR A 352 -12.00 -0.35 -21.25
N SER A 353 -12.32 -0.63 -19.99
CA SER A 353 -12.74 -1.97 -19.56
C SER A 353 -14.02 -2.39 -20.31
N PRO A 354 -14.08 -3.60 -20.89
CA PRO A 354 -15.30 -4.08 -21.56
C PRO A 354 -16.51 -4.25 -20.63
N LEU A 355 -16.27 -4.40 -19.32
CA LEU A 355 -17.30 -4.66 -18.32
C LEU A 355 -17.79 -3.36 -17.67
N THR A 356 -16.87 -2.46 -17.32
CA THR A 356 -17.15 -1.27 -16.50
C THR A 356 -16.73 0.05 -17.15
N GLY A 357 -16.05 0.00 -18.29
CA GLY A 357 -15.57 1.16 -19.01
C GLY A 357 -16.67 1.80 -19.87
N HIS A 358 -16.69 3.13 -19.89
CA HIS A 358 -17.63 3.91 -20.70
C HIS A 358 -17.04 4.33 -22.06
N LYS A 359 -15.71 4.28 -22.22
CA LYS A 359 -15.06 4.63 -23.49
C LYS A 359 -15.28 3.47 -24.46
N LYS A 360 -16.17 3.69 -25.43
CA LYS A 360 -16.24 2.83 -26.60
C LYS A 360 -15.07 3.19 -27.51
N VAL A 361 -14.30 2.18 -27.88
CA VAL A 361 -13.34 2.32 -28.97
C VAL A 361 -14.18 2.51 -30.23
N GLU A 362 -14.13 3.70 -30.83
CA GLU A 362 -14.66 3.88 -32.17
C GLU A 362 -13.92 2.88 -33.06
N ASP A 363 -14.66 2.11 -33.87
CA ASP A 363 -14.10 1.36 -34.99
C ASP A 363 -13.59 2.40 -36.01
N CYS A 364 -12.45 3.01 -35.69
CA CYS A 364 -11.86 4.04 -36.51
C CYS A 364 -11.36 3.37 -37.77
N LEU A 365 -12.14 3.52 -38.85
CA LEU A 365 -11.67 3.35 -40.21
C LEU A 365 -10.33 4.09 -40.34
N PRO A 366 -9.27 3.44 -40.87
CA PRO A 366 -7.92 3.98 -40.87
C PRO A 366 -7.89 5.43 -41.37
N TYR A 367 -7.05 6.28 -40.79
CA TYR A 367 -6.92 7.73 -41.01
C TYR A 367 -7.18 8.21 -42.46
N LEU A 368 -6.80 7.43 -43.47
CA LEU A 368 -7.03 7.72 -44.88
C LEU A 368 -8.50 7.63 -45.33
N GLU A 369 -9.31 6.73 -44.78
CA GLU A 369 -10.76 6.67 -45.06
C GLU A 369 -11.49 7.85 -44.42
N GLY A 370 -11.19 8.21 -43.17
CA GLY A 370 -11.72 9.42 -42.55
C GLY A 370 -11.33 10.72 -43.29
N VAL A 371 -10.11 10.77 -43.85
CA VAL A 371 -9.67 11.89 -44.71
C VAL A 371 -10.37 11.84 -46.09
N LYS A 372 -10.58 10.65 -46.66
CA LYS A 372 -11.33 10.48 -47.92
C LYS A 372 -12.79 10.88 -47.74
N GLU A 373 -13.44 10.52 -46.63
CA GLU A 373 -14.80 10.90 -46.29
C GLU A 373 -14.93 12.40 -46.00
N LYS A 374 -14.02 13.00 -45.22
CA LYS A 374 -13.97 14.46 -45.04
C LYS A 374 -13.77 15.19 -46.37
N LYS A 375 -12.91 14.69 -47.26
CA LYS A 375 -12.76 15.23 -48.62
C LYS A 375 -14.03 15.03 -49.46
N LYS A 376 -14.74 13.90 -49.33
CA LYS A 376 -16.00 13.61 -50.02
C LYS A 376 -17.12 14.55 -49.54
N ALA A 377 -17.21 14.79 -48.23
CA ALA A 377 -18.16 15.72 -47.61
C ALA A 377 -17.91 17.18 -48.03
N ILE A 378 -16.64 17.62 -48.07
CA ILE A 378 -16.25 18.95 -48.57
C ILE A 378 -16.55 19.07 -50.08
N ARG A 379 -16.37 17.99 -50.86
CA ARG A 379 -16.69 17.97 -52.29
C ARG A 379 -18.20 18.03 -52.56
N LEU A 380 -19.02 17.41 -51.70
CA LEU A 380 -20.49 17.47 -51.75
C LEU A 380 -21.03 18.85 -51.37
N GLN A 381 -20.41 19.55 -50.40
CA GLN A 381 -20.77 20.94 -50.07
C GLN A 381 -20.42 21.94 -51.18
N ASN A 382 -19.39 21.65 -51.99
CA ASN A 382 -18.99 22.52 -53.11
C ASN A 382 -19.77 22.28 -54.42
N VAL A 383 -20.67 21.30 -54.47
CA VAL A 383 -21.46 20.96 -55.68
C VAL A 383 -22.87 21.55 -55.67
N VAL A 384 -23.34 22.13 -54.57
CA VAL A 384 -24.65 22.81 -54.52
C VAL A 384 -24.46 24.33 -54.55
N GLY A 385 -24.45 24.89 -55.76
CA GLY A 385 -24.46 26.33 -55.99
C GLY A 385 -25.87 26.92 -56.05
N ARG A 386 -26.05 28.01 -55.27
CA ARG A 386 -26.96 29.17 -55.40
C ARG A 386 -28.33 29.23 -54.68
N MET A 387 -28.34 30.19 -53.71
CA MET A 387 -29.32 31.26 -53.41
C MET A 387 -30.59 30.90 -52.61
N LYS A 388 -31.11 31.67 -51.62
CA LYS A 388 -31.00 33.10 -51.23
C LYS A 388 -31.55 33.31 -49.75
N PRO A 389 -31.69 34.55 -49.19
CA PRO A 389 -31.17 34.96 -47.87
C PRO A 389 -32.14 34.89 -46.67
N ASN A 390 -31.55 35.04 -45.48
CA ASN A 390 -32.10 35.07 -44.11
C ASN A 390 -33.23 36.12 -43.91
N PRO A 391 -34.18 35.91 -42.97
CA PRO A 391 -34.04 36.63 -41.68
C PRO A 391 -34.60 35.95 -40.40
N LYS A 392 -33.82 36.15 -39.31
CA LYS A 392 -34.19 36.44 -37.90
C LYS A 392 -34.60 35.31 -36.92
N ASN A 393 -33.66 35.09 -35.99
CA ASN A 393 -33.76 34.92 -34.52
C ASN A 393 -34.76 33.93 -33.91
N VAL A 394 -34.23 32.82 -33.37
CA VAL A 394 -34.44 32.42 -31.96
C VAL A 394 -33.16 31.73 -31.43
N ALA A 395 -32.84 32.03 -30.18
CA ALA A 395 -31.77 31.59 -29.28
C ALA A 395 -31.03 30.27 -29.57
N GLY A 396 -29.71 30.32 -29.31
CA GLY A 396 -28.76 29.24 -29.54
C GLY A 396 -28.81 28.09 -28.55
N SER A 397 -28.58 26.90 -29.09
CA SER A 397 -28.22 25.62 -28.48
C SER A 397 -27.53 24.82 -29.59
N GLY A 398 -26.41 24.13 -29.44
CA GLY A 398 -25.48 23.92 -28.34
C GLY A 398 -24.22 23.34 -28.97
N ASP A 399 -23.05 23.80 -28.52
CA ASP A 399 -21.76 23.32 -29.00
C ASP A 399 -21.44 22.02 -28.27
N GLY A 400 -21.33 20.92 -29.01
CA GLY A 400 -21.07 19.57 -28.51
C GLY A 400 -19.63 19.41 -28.01
N ARG A 401 -19.32 19.99 -26.86
CA ARG A 401 -18.26 19.49 -25.99
C ARG A 401 -18.88 18.42 -25.12
N GLY A 402 -18.40 17.18 -25.22
CA GLY A 402 -18.79 16.13 -24.28
C GLY A 402 -18.60 16.65 -22.86
N THR A 403 -19.71 16.79 -22.13
CA THR A 403 -19.71 17.21 -20.74
C THR A 403 -18.96 16.13 -19.95
N LYS A 404 -17.77 16.45 -19.45
CA LYS A 404 -17.08 15.60 -18.47
C LYS A 404 -17.96 15.52 -17.24
N ARG A 405 -18.38 14.31 -16.91
CA ARG A 405 -19.14 13.99 -15.69
C ARG A 405 -18.27 14.24 -14.46
N THR A 406 -18.84 14.81 -13.41
CA THR A 406 -18.16 14.95 -12.11
C THR A 406 -18.11 13.60 -11.40
N ALA A 407 -17.27 13.46 -10.37
CA ALA A 407 -17.23 12.25 -9.54
C ALA A 407 -18.61 11.84 -9.00
N ASP A 408 -19.50 12.82 -8.82
CA ASP A 408 -20.88 12.64 -8.36
C ASP A 408 -21.79 11.94 -9.39
N ASP A 409 -21.58 12.18 -10.68
CA ASP A 409 -22.36 11.54 -11.75
C ASP A 409 -22.04 10.04 -11.89
N ARG A 410 -20.94 9.56 -11.29
CA ARG A 410 -20.57 8.13 -11.23
C ARG A 410 -21.35 7.35 -10.15
N ILE A 411 -21.93 8.06 -9.17
CA ILE A 411 -22.60 7.48 -7.97
C ILE A 411 -23.84 6.65 -8.33
N ILE A 412 -24.52 6.97 -9.44
CA ILE A 412 -25.86 6.42 -9.74
C ILE A 412 -25.80 5.05 -10.47
N GLU A 413 -24.79 4.77 -11.28
CA GLU A 413 -24.66 3.49 -12.03
C GLU A 413 -23.73 2.46 -11.35
N GLU A 414 -22.66 2.90 -10.65
CA GLU A 414 -21.65 1.99 -10.05
C GLU A 414 -22.15 1.17 -8.86
N ASN A 415 -23.27 1.58 -8.25
CA ASN A 415 -23.88 0.89 -7.10
C ASN A 415 -24.33 -0.57 -7.41
N SER A 416 -24.37 -0.99 -8.68
CA SER A 416 -24.83 -2.32 -9.10
C SER A 416 -23.73 -3.26 -9.64
N GLN A 417 -22.47 -2.80 -9.79
CA GLN A 417 -21.39 -3.53 -10.48
C GLN A 417 -20.01 -3.53 -9.79
N GLN A 418 -19.91 -3.04 -8.54
CA GLN A 418 -18.62 -2.98 -7.82
C GLN A 418 -17.91 -4.35 -7.86
N GLY A 419 -16.65 -4.38 -8.33
CA GLY A 419 -15.76 -5.56 -8.35
C GLY A 419 -15.58 -6.28 -9.67
N GLN A 420 -16.33 -5.90 -10.71
CA GLN A 420 -16.15 -6.45 -12.04
C GLN A 420 -15.29 -5.50 -12.89
N GLY A 421 -14.42 -6.03 -13.76
CA GLY A 421 -13.56 -5.20 -14.63
C GLY A 421 -12.23 -4.75 -14.03
N LEU A 422 -11.60 -3.75 -14.64
CA LEU A 422 -10.32 -3.19 -14.16
C LEU A 422 -10.56 -2.20 -13.02
N ARG A 423 -9.67 -2.19 -12.01
CA ARG A 423 -9.78 -1.27 -10.86
C ARG A 423 -9.58 0.18 -11.31
N HIS A 424 -10.53 1.04 -10.96
CA HIS A 424 -10.38 2.49 -11.09
C HIS A 424 -9.59 3.02 -9.89
N LEU A 425 -8.47 3.69 -10.14
CA LEU A 425 -7.60 4.24 -9.09
C LEU A 425 -7.47 5.75 -9.26
N ILE A 426 -7.44 6.45 -8.14
CA ILE A 426 -7.23 7.90 -8.06
C ILE A 426 -5.91 8.15 -7.33
N HIS A 427 -5.13 9.09 -7.85
CA HIS A 427 -3.88 9.49 -7.24
C HIS A 427 -4.15 10.34 -6.00
N TYR A 428 -3.51 10.00 -4.88
CA TYR A 428 -3.80 10.54 -3.56
C TYR A 428 -2.53 10.77 -2.76
N ARG A 429 -2.50 11.87 -2.01
CA ARG A 429 -1.39 12.22 -1.11
C ARG A 429 -1.88 12.40 0.31
N LEU A 430 -1.09 11.89 1.25
CA LEU A 430 -1.30 12.03 2.69
C LEU A 430 0.01 12.49 3.34
N VAL A 431 -0.08 13.51 4.17
CA VAL A 431 1.01 14.04 4.97
C VAL A 431 0.68 13.83 6.44
N VAL A 432 1.56 13.15 7.15
CA VAL A 432 1.45 12.92 8.60
C VAL A 432 2.67 13.47 9.32
N LYS A 433 2.47 13.88 10.58
CA LYS A 433 3.50 14.54 11.38
C LYS A 433 4.66 13.60 11.71
N GLU A 434 4.36 12.37 12.07
CA GLU A 434 5.31 11.42 12.61
C GLU A 434 6.14 10.76 11.51
N ILE A 435 7.46 10.81 11.65
CA ILE A 435 8.39 9.97 10.89
C ILE A 435 8.81 8.84 11.82
N CYS A 436 8.40 7.63 11.52
CA CYS A 436 8.62 6.47 12.39
C CYS A 436 9.77 5.59 11.91
N LEU A 437 10.28 4.75 12.81
CA LEU A 437 11.16 3.63 12.50
C LEU A 437 10.34 2.40 12.11
N PRO A 438 10.83 1.53 11.21
CA PRO A 438 10.16 0.28 10.89
C PRO A 438 10.18 -0.67 12.10
N LEU A 439 9.22 -1.61 12.15
CA LEU A 439 9.16 -2.59 13.23
C LEU A 439 10.45 -3.42 13.36
N THR A 440 11.23 -3.60 12.29
CA THR A 440 12.51 -4.33 12.34
C THR A 440 13.54 -3.76 13.31
N GLU A 441 13.37 -2.52 13.80
CA GLU A 441 14.36 -1.83 14.63
C GLU A 441 14.28 -2.15 16.13
N PHE A 442 13.24 -2.85 16.63
CA PHE A 442 13.10 -3.12 18.06
C PHE A 442 14.33 -3.79 18.67
N LYS A 443 14.62 -3.46 19.93
CA LYS A 443 15.86 -3.83 20.62
C LYS A 443 15.71 -4.99 21.60
N SER A 444 14.47 -5.38 21.93
CA SER A 444 14.18 -6.58 22.71
C SER A 444 12.77 -7.11 22.40
N SER A 445 12.52 -8.41 22.62
CA SER A 445 11.17 -8.96 22.49
C SER A 445 10.18 -8.34 23.48
N GLN A 446 10.64 -7.91 24.67
CA GLN A 446 9.81 -7.15 25.61
C GLN A 446 9.31 -5.84 24.98
N GLN A 447 10.20 -5.14 24.27
CA GLN A 447 9.85 -3.92 23.54
C GLN A 447 8.87 -4.21 22.41
N LEU A 448 9.05 -5.31 21.65
CA LEU A 448 8.10 -5.74 20.62
C LEU A 448 6.69 -5.96 21.19
N VAL A 449 6.59 -6.66 22.33
CA VAL A 449 5.30 -6.88 23.01
C VAL A 449 4.67 -5.56 23.45
N SER A 450 5.46 -4.61 23.97
CA SER A 450 4.97 -3.27 24.31
C SER A 450 4.51 -2.46 23.09
N ILE A 451 5.19 -2.59 21.94
CA ILE A 451 4.80 -1.94 20.69
C ILE A 451 3.44 -2.47 20.21
N ILE A 452 3.27 -3.79 20.20
CA ILE A 452 2.00 -4.42 19.78
C ILE A 452 0.86 -4.07 20.74
N MET A 453 1.12 -4.02 22.05
CA MET A 453 0.16 -3.53 23.03
C MET A 453 -0.38 -2.15 22.68
N ASN A 454 0.51 -1.20 22.37
CA ASN A 454 0.15 0.16 22.01
C ASN A 454 -0.78 0.19 20.78
N CYS A 455 -0.51 -0.61 19.76
CA CYS A 455 -1.36 -0.72 18.57
C CYS A 455 -2.72 -1.37 18.85
N ILE A 456 -2.80 -2.35 19.75
CA ILE A 456 -4.08 -2.92 20.21
C ILE A 456 -4.91 -1.88 20.95
N VAL A 457 -4.28 -1.01 21.74
CA VAL A 457 -4.97 0.13 22.39
C VAL A 457 -5.47 1.12 21.34
N ALA A 458 -4.67 1.44 20.32
CA ALA A 458 -5.08 2.26 19.18
C ALA A 458 -6.37 1.71 18.53
N HIS A 459 -6.35 0.43 18.18
CA HIS A 459 -7.48 -0.25 17.56
C HIS A 459 -8.70 -0.29 18.49
N GLN A 460 -8.53 -0.57 19.78
CA GLN A 460 -9.63 -0.55 20.74
C GLN A 460 -10.31 0.82 20.80
N MET A 461 -9.51 1.89 20.86
CA MET A 461 -10.00 3.26 20.97
C MET A 461 -10.67 3.71 19.67
N ALA A 462 -10.12 3.36 18.51
CA ALA A 462 -10.75 3.56 17.21
C ALA A 462 -12.11 2.85 17.11
N HIS A 463 -12.19 1.59 17.55
CA HIS A 463 -13.43 0.83 17.57
C HIS A 463 -14.48 1.45 18.50
N LYS A 464 -14.08 1.83 19.72
CA LYS A 464 -15.00 2.39 20.73
C LYS A 464 -15.48 3.80 20.40
N LYS A 465 -14.58 4.70 19.97
CA LYS A 465 -14.88 6.12 19.77
C LYS A 465 -15.34 6.45 18.35
N CYS A 466 -14.87 5.70 17.35
CA CYS A 466 -15.10 6.01 15.93
C CYS A 466 -15.85 4.90 15.19
N HIS A 467 -16.13 3.76 15.84
CA HIS A 467 -16.75 2.58 15.23
C HIS A 467 -15.95 1.96 14.09
N LEU A 468 -14.63 2.17 14.08
CA LEU A 468 -13.75 1.71 13.00
C LEU A 468 -13.06 0.38 13.35
N ILE A 469 -12.97 -0.50 12.35
CA ILE A 469 -12.08 -1.66 12.32
C ILE A 469 -11.00 -1.41 11.26
N HIS A 470 -9.74 -1.73 11.55
CA HIS A 470 -8.62 -1.38 10.67
C HIS A 470 -8.55 -2.26 9.40
N ARG A 471 -8.79 -3.57 9.51
CA ARG A 471 -8.86 -4.54 8.39
C ARG A 471 -7.54 -4.81 7.63
N ASP A 472 -6.43 -4.27 8.10
CA ASP A 472 -5.10 -4.50 7.49
C ASP A 472 -3.97 -4.40 8.52
N VAL A 473 -4.18 -5.02 9.67
CA VAL A 473 -3.12 -5.17 10.67
C VAL A 473 -2.02 -6.04 10.08
N SER A 474 -0.86 -5.44 9.83
CA SER A 474 0.27 -6.09 9.16
C SER A 474 1.59 -5.66 9.77
N PHE A 475 2.65 -6.43 9.51
CA PHE A 475 4.01 -6.11 9.98
C PHE A 475 4.52 -4.75 9.48
N GLY A 476 4.13 -4.33 8.26
CA GLY A 476 4.52 -3.03 7.70
C GLY A 476 3.73 -1.83 8.25
N ASN A 477 2.54 -2.09 8.80
CA ASN A 477 1.62 -1.07 9.31
C ASN A 477 1.80 -0.79 10.80
N ILE A 478 2.60 -1.60 11.51
CA ILE A 478 3.03 -1.33 12.88
C ILE A 478 4.39 -0.65 12.85
N LEU A 479 4.45 0.58 13.31
CA LEU A 479 5.67 1.40 13.29
C LEU A 479 6.13 1.72 14.72
N ILE A 480 7.40 2.11 14.84
CA ILE A 480 8.01 2.53 16.10
C ILE A 480 8.18 4.05 16.10
N GLN A 481 7.57 4.71 17.07
CA GLN A 481 7.68 6.14 17.29
C GLN A 481 8.53 6.42 18.53
N PRO A 482 9.79 6.87 18.36
CA PRO A 482 10.55 7.47 19.46
C PRO A 482 9.87 8.76 19.94
N ARG A 483 9.68 8.90 21.25
CA ARG A 483 9.13 10.11 21.85
C ARG A 483 9.65 10.35 23.26
N MET A 484 9.50 11.59 23.72
CA MET A 484 9.62 11.93 25.12
C MET A 484 8.40 11.43 25.90
N ALA A 485 8.63 10.86 27.07
CA ALA A 485 7.61 10.47 28.03
C ALA A 485 8.07 10.79 29.45
N GLU A 486 7.11 10.85 30.37
CA GLU A 486 7.37 10.97 31.80
C GLU A 486 7.24 9.58 32.44
N SER A 487 8.25 9.19 33.21
CA SER A 487 8.23 7.97 34.01
C SER A 487 7.33 8.13 35.24
N GLN A 488 6.98 7.02 35.90
CA GLN A 488 6.21 7.02 37.15
C GLN A 488 6.88 7.83 38.27
N ASP A 489 8.22 7.94 38.24
CA ASP A 489 9.00 8.73 39.20
C ASP A 489 9.15 10.22 38.81
N HIS A 490 8.30 10.74 37.92
CA HIS A 490 8.38 12.11 37.39
C HIS A 490 9.72 12.46 36.69
N ARG A 491 10.41 11.44 36.18
CA ARG A 491 11.64 11.59 35.40
C ARG A 491 11.34 11.51 33.91
N CYS A 492 11.84 12.47 33.13
CA CYS A 492 11.72 12.41 31.68
C CYS A 492 12.58 11.28 31.09
N CYS A 493 12.04 10.55 30.14
CA CYS A 493 12.73 9.51 29.41
C CYS A 493 12.35 9.53 27.93
N ILE A 494 13.24 9.01 27.10
CA ILE A 494 12.95 8.69 25.71
C ILE A 494 12.47 7.25 25.69
N VAL A 495 11.31 7.04 25.09
CA VAL A 495 10.68 5.72 24.95
C VAL A 495 10.32 5.48 23.51
N TRP A 496 10.26 4.21 23.14
CA TRP A 496 9.76 3.79 21.84
C TRP A 496 8.35 3.28 22.00
N GLN A 497 7.43 3.92 21.29
CA GLN A 497 6.00 3.64 21.33
C GLN A 497 5.59 2.97 20.01
N GLY A 498 4.56 2.13 20.07
CA GLY A 498 3.97 1.57 18.85
C GLY A 498 2.99 2.57 18.23
N LEU A 499 2.97 2.66 16.91
CA LEU A 499 2.04 3.48 16.15
C LEU A 499 1.44 2.63 15.02
N LEU A 500 0.11 2.54 14.98
CA LEU A 500 -0.64 1.80 13.98
C LEU A 500 -0.97 2.72 12.80
N ALA A 501 -0.33 2.48 11.67
CA ALA A 501 -0.42 3.26 10.44
C ALA A 501 -1.27 2.55 9.37
N ASP A 502 -1.52 3.24 8.26
CA ASP A 502 -2.23 2.74 7.09
C ASP A 502 -3.70 2.38 7.32
N TRP A 503 -4.51 3.41 7.62
CA TRP A 503 -5.94 3.28 7.87
C TRP A 503 -6.79 3.30 6.60
N GLU A 504 -6.18 3.14 5.42
CA GLU A 504 -6.86 3.26 4.13
C GLU A 504 -7.95 2.19 3.91
N LEU A 505 -7.78 1.03 4.56
CA LEU A 505 -8.74 -0.06 4.54
C LEU A 505 -9.68 -0.02 5.75
N ALA A 506 -9.60 0.97 6.63
CA ALA A 506 -10.47 0.99 7.80
C ALA A 506 -11.94 1.22 7.40
N LYS A 507 -12.86 0.59 8.14
CA LYS A 507 -14.29 0.67 7.84
C LYS A 507 -15.12 0.75 9.11
N ASP A 508 -16.22 1.48 9.04
CA ASP A 508 -17.25 1.48 10.07
C ASP A 508 -17.94 0.11 10.11
N PHE A 509 -17.78 -0.62 11.22
CA PHE A 509 -18.29 -1.98 11.35
C PHE A 509 -19.81 -2.06 11.39
N ARG A 510 -20.51 -0.93 11.60
CA ARG A 510 -21.97 -0.84 11.59
C ARG A 510 -22.54 -0.87 10.17
N ILE A 511 -21.71 -0.59 9.16
CA ILE A 511 -22.11 -0.61 7.75
C ILE A 511 -21.94 -2.02 7.19
N THR A 512 -23.04 -2.78 7.14
CA THR A 512 -23.07 -4.20 6.76
C THR A 512 -23.05 -4.47 5.26
N ARG A 513 -23.24 -3.45 4.40
CA ARG A 513 -23.14 -3.60 2.94
C ARG A 513 -21.67 -3.84 2.55
N ALA A 514 -21.41 -4.88 1.75
CA ALA A 514 -20.10 -5.08 1.13
C ALA A 514 -19.85 -3.94 0.11
N LEU A 515 -19.00 -2.98 0.47
CA LEU A 515 -18.57 -1.86 -0.38
C LEU A 515 -17.32 -2.23 -1.20
N GLN A 516 -16.66 -3.30 -0.81
CA GLN A 516 -15.53 -3.91 -1.52
C GLN A 516 -15.84 -5.38 -1.71
N PRO A 517 -15.91 -5.86 -2.97
CA PRO A 517 -16.29 -7.23 -3.31
C PRO A 517 -15.11 -8.20 -3.22
N GLU A 518 -13.89 -7.68 -3.16
CA GLU A 518 -12.67 -8.47 -3.06
C GLU A 518 -12.18 -8.55 -1.62
N ARG A 519 -11.53 -9.67 -1.27
CA ARG A 519 -10.87 -9.86 0.01
C ARG A 519 -9.72 -8.86 0.19
N THR A 520 -9.82 -8.00 1.20
CA THR A 520 -8.84 -6.95 1.50
C THR A 520 -7.95 -7.28 2.69
N GLY A 521 -6.67 -6.90 2.61
CA GLY A 521 -5.69 -7.00 3.70
C GLY A 521 -4.50 -7.91 3.36
N THR A 522 -3.50 -7.94 4.24
CA THR A 522 -2.25 -8.68 4.02
C THR A 522 -2.41 -10.18 4.35
N TRP A 523 -2.32 -11.05 3.33
CA TRP A 523 -2.54 -12.52 3.43
C TRP A 523 -1.88 -13.18 4.64
N TYR A 524 -0.61 -12.86 4.89
CA TYR A 524 0.20 -13.45 5.95
C TYR A 524 -0.48 -13.32 7.32
N PHE A 525 -1.08 -12.17 7.59
CA PHE A 525 -1.59 -11.82 8.92
C PHE A 525 -3.09 -12.04 9.07
N MET A 526 -3.79 -12.45 8.02
CA MET A 526 -5.22 -12.76 8.10
C MET A 526 -5.49 -13.93 9.05
N SER A 527 -6.62 -13.85 9.76
CA SER A 527 -7.10 -14.92 10.63
C SER A 527 -7.42 -16.18 9.83
N TRP A 528 -7.33 -17.35 10.46
CA TRP A 528 -7.77 -18.59 9.82
C TRP A 528 -9.25 -18.50 9.40
N TYR A 529 -10.11 -17.86 10.20
CA TYR A 529 -11.52 -17.67 9.83
C TYR A 529 -11.70 -16.91 8.50
N ILE A 530 -11.06 -15.75 8.33
CA ILE A 530 -11.13 -14.96 7.08
C ILE A 530 -10.41 -15.67 5.93
N LEU A 531 -9.39 -16.49 6.23
CA LEU A 531 -8.75 -17.37 5.25
C LEU A 531 -9.69 -18.41 4.68
N ALA A 532 -10.55 -19.00 5.51
CA ALA A 532 -11.50 -20.02 5.10
C ALA A 532 -12.83 -19.44 4.54
N TYR A 533 -13.19 -18.23 4.94
CA TYR A 533 -14.47 -17.59 4.63
C TYR A 533 -14.27 -16.14 4.16
N GLY A 534 -13.76 -15.99 2.94
CA GLY A 534 -13.35 -14.68 2.40
C GLY A 534 -14.49 -13.68 2.16
N ASP A 535 -15.75 -14.13 2.22
CA ASP A 535 -16.97 -13.35 2.07
C ASP A 535 -17.48 -12.77 3.41
N ARG A 536 -16.93 -13.20 4.54
CA ARG A 536 -17.37 -12.78 5.87
C ARG A 536 -16.76 -11.45 6.29
N PRO A 537 -17.51 -10.61 7.04
CA PRO A 537 -16.96 -9.37 7.57
C PRO A 537 -15.89 -9.66 8.63
N ILE A 538 -14.85 -8.82 8.65
CA ILE A 538 -13.79 -8.86 9.65
C ILE A 538 -14.33 -8.36 10.99
N THR A 539 -14.05 -9.10 12.06
CA THR A 539 -14.50 -8.80 13.43
C THR A 539 -13.32 -8.57 14.39
N ILE A 540 -13.61 -8.18 15.64
CA ILE A 540 -12.57 -7.95 16.66
C ILE A 540 -11.67 -9.19 16.84
N PRO A 541 -12.21 -10.41 17.03
CA PRO A 541 -11.38 -11.60 17.14
C PRO A 541 -10.42 -11.82 15.96
N ASP A 542 -10.78 -11.41 14.75
CA ASP A 542 -9.94 -11.52 13.56
C ASP A 542 -8.75 -10.56 13.61
N GLU A 543 -8.98 -9.29 13.97
CA GLU A 543 -7.91 -8.29 14.12
C GLU A 543 -6.97 -8.65 15.27
N LEU A 544 -7.50 -9.17 16.38
CA LEU A 544 -6.71 -9.65 17.51
C LEU A 544 -5.81 -10.83 17.10
N GLU A 545 -6.32 -11.75 16.29
CA GLU A 545 -5.51 -12.83 15.72
C GLU A 545 -4.42 -12.27 14.78
N SER A 546 -4.72 -11.25 13.97
CA SER A 546 -3.72 -10.58 13.13
C SER A 546 -2.58 -9.96 13.94
N PHE A 547 -2.84 -9.31 15.07
CA PHE A 547 -1.78 -8.81 15.97
C PHE A 547 -0.88 -9.94 16.49
N VAL A 548 -1.45 -11.11 16.79
CA VAL A 548 -0.67 -12.29 17.22
C VAL A 548 0.19 -12.83 16.08
N HIS A 549 -0.33 -12.88 14.85
CA HIS A 549 0.45 -13.28 13.68
C HIS A 549 1.60 -12.31 13.39
N VAL A 550 1.41 -11.00 13.59
CA VAL A 550 2.50 -10.01 13.48
C VAL A 550 3.56 -10.23 14.57
N LEU A 551 3.16 -10.52 15.82
CA LEU A 551 4.10 -10.87 16.90
C LEU A 551 4.94 -12.09 16.52
N ILE A 552 4.31 -13.16 16.03
CA ILE A 552 4.99 -14.40 15.62
C ILE A 552 5.94 -14.14 14.47
N TYR A 553 5.50 -13.41 13.44
CA TYR A 553 6.33 -13.08 12.28
C TYR A 553 7.57 -12.27 12.65
N ALA A 554 7.38 -11.21 13.45
CA ALA A 554 8.47 -10.36 13.94
C ALA A 554 9.47 -11.17 14.79
N ALA A 555 8.96 -11.99 15.72
CA ALA A 555 9.79 -12.80 16.60
C ALA A 555 10.57 -13.90 15.85
N ALA A 556 9.92 -14.63 14.95
CA ALA A 556 10.60 -15.64 14.14
C ALA A 556 11.71 -15.03 13.26
N ARG A 557 11.53 -13.78 12.82
CA ARG A 557 12.52 -13.10 11.98
C ARG A 557 13.71 -12.53 12.77
N LEU A 558 13.47 -11.98 13.95
CA LEU A 558 14.41 -11.10 14.66
C LEU A 558 14.80 -11.54 16.07
N VAL A 559 14.10 -12.48 16.71
CA VAL A 559 14.42 -12.96 18.08
C VAL A 559 15.18 -14.28 18.01
N ASP A 560 16.20 -14.47 18.85
CA ASP A 560 16.99 -15.70 18.87
C ASP A 560 16.13 -16.95 19.16
N HIS A 561 16.36 -18.04 18.41
CA HIS A 561 15.58 -19.27 18.53
C HIS A 561 16.31 -20.49 17.97
N ASN A 562 15.82 -21.69 18.29
CA ASN A 562 16.40 -22.97 17.88
C ASN A 562 16.16 -23.38 16.41
N PHE A 563 15.30 -22.69 15.67
CA PHE A 563 14.85 -23.12 14.34
C PHE A 563 15.82 -22.67 13.23
N PRO A 564 16.47 -23.59 12.49
CA PRO A 564 17.49 -23.21 11.51
C PRO A 564 16.90 -22.71 10.18
N ASP A 565 15.80 -23.28 9.71
CA ASP A 565 15.21 -23.01 8.39
C ASP A 565 14.05 -22.01 8.45
N ILE A 566 14.38 -20.75 8.67
CA ILE A 566 13.36 -19.70 8.84
C ILE A 566 12.55 -19.48 7.57
N ARG A 567 13.18 -19.58 6.40
CA ARG A 567 12.46 -19.46 5.12
C ARG A 567 11.44 -20.57 4.97
N GLY A 568 11.80 -21.81 5.29
CA GLY A 568 10.86 -22.93 5.33
C GLY A 568 9.72 -22.71 6.33
N PHE A 569 10.02 -22.19 7.53
CA PHE A 569 8.98 -21.86 8.52
C PHE A 569 8.02 -20.77 8.02
N ILE A 570 8.55 -19.67 7.45
CA ILE A 570 7.70 -18.59 6.92
C ILE A 570 6.84 -19.10 5.76
N ASN A 571 7.41 -19.92 4.88
CA ASN A 571 6.64 -20.50 3.79
C ASN A 571 5.51 -21.40 4.33
N ASP A 572 5.81 -22.30 5.27
CA ASP A 572 4.85 -23.23 5.85
C ASP A 572 3.73 -22.52 6.64
N TYR A 573 4.08 -21.52 7.45
CA TYR A 573 3.14 -20.83 8.34
C TYR A 573 2.37 -19.70 7.65
N PHE A 574 3.00 -18.92 6.77
CA PHE A 574 2.43 -17.68 6.24
C PHE A 574 2.10 -17.73 4.74
N ASP A 575 2.97 -18.31 3.92
CA ASP A 575 2.91 -18.23 2.46
C ASP A 575 2.13 -19.38 1.81
N SER A 576 2.15 -20.57 2.42
CA SER A 576 1.55 -21.77 1.84
C SER A 576 0.04 -21.62 1.67
N TYR A 577 -0.48 -22.13 0.56
CA TYR A 577 -1.92 -22.17 0.30
C TYR A 577 -2.32 -23.56 -0.19
N SER A 578 -3.57 -23.92 0.03
CA SER A 578 -4.20 -25.05 -0.66
C SER A 578 -5.54 -24.59 -1.22
N LEU A 579 -6.04 -25.27 -2.24
CA LEU A 579 -7.35 -24.99 -2.82
C LEU A 579 -8.34 -26.02 -2.30
N THR A 580 -9.52 -25.57 -1.87
CA THR A 580 -10.64 -26.43 -1.53
C THR A 580 -11.19 -27.11 -2.81
N ALA A 581 -12.07 -28.10 -2.65
CA ALA A 581 -12.74 -28.73 -3.80
C ALA A 581 -13.59 -27.74 -4.63
N GLN A 582 -13.91 -26.58 -4.05
CA GLN A 582 -14.64 -25.47 -4.67
C GLN A 582 -13.70 -24.41 -5.28
N ASN A 583 -12.38 -24.67 -5.30
CA ASN A 583 -11.34 -23.76 -5.79
C ASN A 583 -11.16 -22.47 -4.96
N ASP A 584 -11.59 -22.50 -3.69
CA ASP A 584 -11.32 -21.41 -2.73
C ASP A 584 -9.99 -21.63 -2.04
N PHE A 585 -9.29 -20.55 -1.70
CA PHE A 585 -8.05 -20.67 -0.94
C PHE A 585 -8.31 -21.10 0.50
N SER A 586 -7.47 -21.98 1.04
CA SER A 586 -7.50 -22.40 2.44
C SER A 586 -6.36 -21.79 3.24
N CYS A 587 -6.53 -21.73 4.56
CA CYS A 587 -5.50 -21.33 5.49
C CYS A 587 -4.23 -22.22 5.38
N PRO A 588 -3.01 -21.64 5.48
CA PRO A 588 -1.76 -22.39 5.56
C PRO A 588 -1.82 -23.53 6.61
N LEU A 589 -1.32 -24.71 6.25
CA LEU A 589 -1.37 -25.89 7.15
C LEU A 589 -0.56 -25.68 8.43
N GLY A 590 0.63 -25.06 8.34
CA GLY A 590 1.46 -24.76 9.50
C GLY A 590 0.75 -23.83 10.50
N LYS A 591 0.00 -22.83 9.99
CA LYS A 591 -0.81 -21.92 10.82
C LYS A 591 -1.93 -22.67 11.54
N CYS A 592 -2.72 -23.47 10.80
CA CYS A 592 -3.79 -24.29 11.38
C CYS A 592 -3.25 -25.24 12.46
N HIS A 593 -2.12 -25.89 12.18
CA HIS A 593 -1.47 -26.83 13.09
C HIS A 593 -1.00 -26.14 14.38
N SER A 594 -0.33 -25.00 14.23
CA SER A 594 0.19 -24.24 15.37
C SER A 594 -0.93 -23.74 16.29
N ILE A 595 -2.03 -23.24 15.72
CA ILE A 595 -3.22 -22.84 16.47
C ILE A 595 -3.84 -24.05 17.18
N THR A 596 -4.06 -25.15 16.47
CA THR A 596 -4.70 -26.37 17.04
C THR A 596 -3.89 -26.95 18.20
N ASN A 597 -2.56 -26.91 18.12
CA ASN A 597 -1.69 -27.43 19.18
C ASN A 597 -1.30 -26.38 20.23
N ALA A 598 -1.70 -25.13 20.04
CA ALA A 598 -1.25 -23.98 20.82
C ALA A 598 0.29 -23.88 20.90
N LYS A 599 1.02 -24.28 19.86
CA LYS A 599 2.49 -24.31 19.84
C LYS A 599 2.98 -23.79 18.50
N LEU A 600 4.18 -23.23 18.45
CA LEU A 600 4.82 -22.89 17.17
C LEU A 600 5.56 -24.11 16.64
N ASN A 601 4.98 -24.77 15.65
CA ASN A 601 5.56 -25.93 15.02
C ASN A 601 5.32 -25.94 13.51
N ASP A 602 6.32 -26.40 12.76
CA ASP A 602 6.18 -26.64 11.33
C ASP A 602 5.35 -27.91 11.06
N THR A 603 4.94 -28.11 9.82
CA THR A 603 4.25 -29.33 9.36
C THR A 603 5.06 -30.62 9.54
N ARG A 604 6.35 -30.52 9.87
CA ARG A 604 7.23 -31.65 10.22
C ARG A 604 7.37 -31.85 11.74
N PHE A 605 6.57 -31.17 12.55
CA PHE A 605 6.54 -31.23 14.02
C PHE A 605 7.81 -30.71 14.71
N ASN A 606 8.61 -29.91 14.02
CA ASN A 606 9.75 -29.22 14.64
C ASN A 606 9.24 -27.99 15.41
N ASN A 607 9.57 -27.91 16.68
CA ASN A 607 9.14 -26.79 17.53
C ASN A 607 10.10 -25.61 17.39
N LEU A 608 9.54 -24.43 17.13
CA LEU A 608 10.25 -23.16 17.25
C LEU A 608 10.18 -22.68 18.70
N VAL A 609 11.34 -22.54 19.33
CA VAL A 609 11.52 -22.15 20.72
C VAL A 609 12.49 -20.98 20.79
N PHE A 610 12.02 -19.86 21.30
CA PHE A 610 12.81 -18.65 21.53
C PHE A 610 13.81 -18.86 22.67
N ARG A 611 14.98 -18.23 22.55
CA ARG A 611 16.12 -18.36 23.46
C ARG A 611 16.49 -16.99 24.02
N GLY A 612 16.85 -16.97 25.31
CA GLY A 612 17.33 -15.77 25.98
C GLY A 612 18.79 -15.94 26.39
N GLY A 613 19.72 -15.72 25.46
CA GLY A 613 21.16 -15.80 25.73
C GLY A 613 21.57 -17.06 26.52
N SER A 614 22.18 -16.86 27.70
CA SER A 614 22.67 -17.91 28.61
C SER A 614 21.60 -18.69 29.39
N SER A 615 20.32 -18.41 29.18
CA SER A 615 19.22 -19.13 29.83
C SER A 615 19.01 -20.51 29.19
N ALA A 616 18.50 -21.47 29.97
CA ALA A 616 18.18 -22.79 29.45
C ALA A 616 17.21 -22.68 28.24
N PRO A 617 17.37 -23.51 27.19
CA PRO A 617 16.46 -23.51 26.04
C PRO A 617 15.02 -23.71 26.51
N GLY A 618 14.15 -22.71 26.30
CA GLY A 618 12.73 -22.78 26.65
C GLY A 618 12.25 -21.84 27.76
N ASP A 619 13.15 -21.21 28.53
CA ASP A 619 12.73 -20.34 29.64
C ASP A 619 12.40 -18.88 29.22
N HIS A 620 12.45 -18.60 27.91
CA HIS A 620 12.14 -17.28 27.39
C HIS A 620 10.64 -16.94 27.58
N PRO A 621 10.26 -15.78 28.20
CA PRO A 621 8.86 -15.42 28.48
C PRO A 621 7.96 -15.45 27.24
N LEU A 622 8.49 -15.04 26.09
CA LEU A 622 7.79 -15.09 24.79
C LEU A 622 7.24 -16.48 24.42
N ASN A 623 7.90 -17.58 24.81
CA ASN A 623 7.39 -18.92 24.52
C ASN A 623 6.05 -19.19 25.24
N LYS A 624 5.98 -18.84 26.54
CA LYS A 624 4.77 -18.99 27.35
C LYS A 624 3.66 -18.04 26.87
N LEU A 625 4.03 -16.79 26.55
CA LEU A 625 3.10 -15.81 26.03
C LEU A 625 2.47 -16.27 24.69
N VAL A 626 3.28 -16.72 23.72
CA VAL A 626 2.77 -17.20 22.43
C VAL A 626 1.92 -18.46 22.61
N HIS A 627 2.30 -19.36 23.51
CA HIS A 627 1.48 -20.52 23.87
C HIS A 627 0.09 -20.11 24.37
N GLU A 628 0.01 -19.18 25.34
CA GLU A 628 -1.27 -18.68 25.88
C GLU A 628 -2.10 -17.97 24.80
N LEU A 629 -1.48 -17.16 23.94
CA LEU A 629 -2.16 -16.47 22.84
C LEU A 629 -2.75 -17.46 21.82
N LEU A 630 -1.98 -18.45 21.38
CA LEU A 630 -2.47 -19.48 20.45
C LEU A 630 -3.53 -20.37 21.10
N ALA A 631 -3.39 -20.70 22.39
CA ALA A 631 -4.40 -21.46 23.13
C ALA A 631 -5.73 -20.70 23.23
N LEU A 632 -5.68 -19.39 23.43
CA LEU A 632 -6.85 -18.53 23.45
C LEU A 632 -7.53 -18.48 22.06
N ILE A 633 -6.76 -18.26 20.99
CA ILE A 633 -7.25 -18.29 19.61
C ILE A 633 -7.85 -19.66 19.27
N ARG A 634 -7.22 -20.75 19.70
CA ARG A 634 -7.73 -22.11 19.53
C ARG A 634 -9.13 -22.30 20.10
N SER A 635 -9.42 -21.73 21.28
CA SER A 635 -10.75 -21.81 21.89
C SER A 635 -11.84 -21.28 20.96
N ARG A 636 -11.56 -20.20 20.21
CA ARG A 636 -12.48 -19.67 19.18
C ARG A 636 -12.80 -20.73 18.12
N TYR A 637 -11.78 -21.39 17.57
CA TYR A 637 -11.97 -22.38 16.51
C TYR A 637 -12.67 -23.65 16.99
N ILE A 638 -12.46 -24.07 18.24
CA ILE A 638 -13.22 -25.17 18.85
C ILE A 638 -14.71 -24.83 18.90
N VAL A 639 -15.05 -23.60 19.31
CA VAL A 639 -16.45 -23.13 19.39
C VAL A 639 -17.07 -22.99 18.01
N LEU A 640 -16.38 -22.38 17.04
CA LEU A 640 -16.88 -22.25 15.67
C LEU A 640 -17.16 -23.60 15.00
N GLU A 641 -16.29 -24.59 15.19
CA GLU A 641 -16.52 -25.94 14.67
C GLU A 641 -17.69 -26.63 15.39
N TYR A 642 -17.88 -26.37 16.68
CA TYR A 642 -19.06 -26.85 17.41
C TYR A 642 -20.36 -26.24 16.87
N GLU A 643 -20.42 -24.91 16.70
CA GLU A 643 -21.58 -24.21 16.16
C GLU A 643 -21.93 -24.68 14.74
N LYS A 644 -20.91 -24.89 13.90
CA LYS A 644 -21.08 -25.47 12.56
C LYS A 644 -21.71 -26.86 12.62
N ARG A 645 -21.25 -27.73 13.53
CA ARG A 645 -21.84 -29.07 13.74
C ARG A 645 -23.30 -28.99 14.21
N LEU A 646 -23.65 -28.02 15.05
CA LEU A 646 -25.04 -27.78 15.47
C LEU A 646 -25.91 -27.34 14.30
N ALA A 647 -25.44 -26.37 13.51
CA ALA A 647 -26.17 -25.88 12.33
C ALA A 647 -26.45 -27.00 11.31
N SER A 648 -25.46 -27.87 11.02
CA SER A 648 -25.67 -29.02 10.13
C SER A 648 -26.67 -30.05 10.67
N LYS A 649 -26.74 -30.23 11.99
CA LYS A 649 -27.73 -31.13 12.63
C LYS A 649 -29.15 -30.56 12.56
N ASP A 650 -29.31 -29.25 12.75
CA ASP A 650 -30.61 -28.58 12.66
C ASP A 650 -31.12 -28.53 11.22
N GLU A 651 -30.23 -28.34 10.24
CA GLU A 651 -30.58 -28.38 8.81
C GLU A 651 -30.97 -29.81 8.36
N GLY A 652 -30.27 -30.83 8.87
CA GLY A 652 -30.66 -32.24 8.70
C GLY A 652 -32.02 -32.59 9.32
N ARG A 653 -32.39 -31.97 10.44
CA ARG A 653 -33.72 -32.10 11.05
C ARG A 653 -34.81 -31.38 10.28
N ARG A 654 -34.52 -30.19 9.73
CA ARG A 654 -35.47 -29.40 8.91
C ARG A 654 -35.74 -30.08 7.56
N THR A 655 -34.71 -30.58 6.89
CA THR A 655 -34.84 -31.30 5.61
C THR A 655 -35.55 -32.65 5.74
N ALA A 656 -35.45 -33.33 6.88
CA ALA A 656 -36.23 -34.54 7.17
C ALA A 656 -37.73 -34.25 7.43
N SER A 657 -38.11 -32.99 7.68
CA SER A 657 -39.48 -32.60 8.06
C SER A 657 -40.28 -31.91 6.94
N SER A 658 -39.72 -31.67 5.75
CA SER A 658 -40.40 -30.89 4.69
C SER A 658 -40.48 -31.62 3.35
N ARG A 659 -41.71 -31.89 2.87
CA ARG A 659 -42.03 -32.09 1.44
C ARG A 659 -41.88 -30.75 0.69
N PRO A 660 -41.56 -30.73 -0.62
CA PRO A 660 -41.03 -29.55 -1.28
C PRO A 660 -42.12 -28.49 -1.59
N SER A 661 -41.80 -27.24 -1.27
CA SER A 661 -42.35 -26.01 -1.87
C SER A 661 -41.16 -25.09 -2.20
N PRO A 662 -41.26 -24.15 -3.16
CA PRO A 662 -40.10 -23.47 -3.76
C PRO A 662 -39.38 -22.51 -2.79
N PRO A 663 -38.14 -22.08 -3.09
CA PRO A 663 -37.27 -21.45 -2.12
C PRO A 663 -37.59 -19.96 -1.97
N ASP A 664 -38.00 -19.57 -0.78
CA ASP A 664 -37.81 -18.21 -0.25
C ASP A 664 -36.86 -18.33 0.95
N MET A 665 -35.66 -17.76 0.82
CA MET A 665 -34.64 -17.76 1.88
C MET A 665 -34.83 -16.53 2.78
N PRO A 666 -35.00 -16.68 4.10
CA PRO A 666 -35.00 -15.57 5.03
C PRO A 666 -33.59 -15.18 5.45
N ILE A 667 -33.34 -13.87 5.47
CA ILE A 667 -32.23 -13.21 6.14
C ILE A 667 -32.40 -13.43 7.66
N LEU A 668 -31.48 -14.15 8.31
CA LEU A 668 -31.44 -14.21 9.77
C LEU A 668 -30.63 -13.03 10.32
N PHE A 669 -31.37 -11.99 10.70
CA PHE A 669 -30.93 -10.95 11.62
C PHE A 669 -30.79 -11.51 13.04
N ILE A 670 -29.71 -11.18 13.73
CA ILE A 670 -29.68 -11.14 15.19
C ILE A 670 -29.47 -9.67 15.57
N GLU A 671 -30.58 -8.95 15.75
CA GLU A 671 -30.61 -7.72 16.53
C GLU A 671 -30.86 -8.08 17.99
N THR A 672 -30.00 -7.58 18.89
CA THR A 672 -30.33 -6.88 20.15
C THR A 672 -29.09 -6.87 21.05
N PHE A 673 -28.24 -5.85 20.86
CA PHE A 673 -27.28 -5.45 21.90
C PHE A 673 -28.07 -4.67 22.95
N SER A 674 -28.19 -5.25 24.14
CA SER A 674 -28.61 -4.53 25.34
C SER A 674 -27.36 -4.21 26.15
N ASP A 675 -27.11 -2.92 26.37
CA ASP A 675 -26.13 -2.43 27.35
C ASP A 675 -26.45 -2.97 28.76
N PRO A 676 -25.41 -3.18 29.58
CA PRO A 676 -25.42 -2.40 30.82
C PRO A 676 -24.04 -1.81 31.16
N GLU A 677 -24.10 -0.55 31.59
CA GLU A 677 -23.10 0.16 32.37
C GLU A 677 -22.88 -0.46 33.77
N SER A 678 -21.81 0.01 34.43
CA SER A 678 -21.43 -0.05 35.85
C SER A 678 -20.47 -1.16 36.32
N ASP A 679 -19.24 -0.70 36.57
CA ASP A 679 -18.35 -0.81 37.75
C ASP A 679 -18.18 -2.10 38.59
N ALA A 680 -16.92 -2.22 39.03
CA ALA A 680 -16.44 -2.73 40.31
C ALA A 680 -15.84 -4.16 40.40
N GLU A 681 -14.91 -4.23 41.34
CA GLU A 681 -13.89 -5.24 41.64
C GLU A 681 -14.45 -6.63 42.00
N GLU A 682 -13.73 -7.69 41.64
CA GLU A 682 -13.32 -8.71 42.63
C GLU A 682 -12.24 -9.65 42.06
N ALA A 683 -11.25 -9.94 42.90
CA ALA A 683 -10.14 -10.84 42.64
C ALA A 683 -10.42 -12.21 43.26
N THR A 684 -10.10 -13.31 42.56
CA THR A 684 -9.65 -14.56 43.18
C THR A 684 -8.90 -15.42 42.15
N GLU A 685 -7.70 -15.85 42.54
CA GLU A 685 -6.85 -16.83 41.86
C GLU A 685 -7.45 -18.24 41.85
N SER A 686 -7.15 -19.01 40.81
CA SER A 686 -6.88 -20.44 40.95
C SER A 686 -6.00 -20.95 39.80
N THR A 687 -4.77 -21.31 40.14
CA THR A 687 -3.78 -22.05 39.34
C THR A 687 -4.28 -23.45 38.99
N VAL A 688 -4.04 -23.91 37.75
CA VAL A 688 -4.34 -25.29 37.32
C VAL A 688 -3.06 -26.01 36.88
N ASN A 689 -2.84 -27.18 37.47
CA ASN A 689 -1.66 -28.05 37.36
C ASN A 689 -1.57 -28.83 36.04
N VAL A 690 -0.34 -29.19 35.70
CA VAL A 690 0.15 -29.89 34.49
C VAL A 690 0.10 -31.42 34.64
N MET A 691 -0.38 -32.16 33.62
CA MET A 691 -0.09 -33.58 33.29
C MET A 691 -0.53 -33.84 31.83
N ASP A 692 -0.01 -34.76 30.99
CA ASP A 692 1.21 -35.58 30.83
C ASP A 692 1.19 -36.05 29.34
N VAL A 693 2.34 -36.47 28.80
CA VAL A 693 2.66 -36.67 27.38
C VAL A 693 2.25 -38.04 26.84
N GLY A 694 1.55 -38.07 25.69
CA GLY A 694 1.29 -39.27 24.88
C GLY A 694 1.68 -39.08 23.40
N LYS A 695 2.30 -40.11 22.81
CA LYS A 695 2.92 -40.18 21.46
C LYS A 695 1.91 -40.54 20.33
N PRO A 696 2.30 -40.48 19.04
CA PRO A 696 1.50 -39.85 17.98
C PRO A 696 0.68 -40.83 17.13
N GLU A 697 -0.51 -40.37 16.71
CA GLU A 697 -1.25 -40.93 15.58
C GLU A 697 -1.67 -39.82 14.61
N THR A 698 -1.88 -40.24 13.37
CA THR A 698 -1.86 -39.50 12.11
C THR A 698 -2.83 -38.31 12.04
N ALA A 699 -2.38 -37.24 11.36
CA ALA A 699 -3.03 -35.95 11.25
C ALA A 699 -4.42 -36.02 10.60
N ARG A 700 -5.44 -36.17 11.45
CA ARG A 700 -6.76 -35.55 11.30
C ARG A 700 -6.95 -34.64 12.51
N VAL A 701 -7.67 -33.53 12.33
CA VAL A 701 -8.17 -32.70 13.45
C VAL A 701 -8.64 -33.65 14.55
N PRO A 702 -8.18 -33.51 15.82
CA PRO A 702 -8.77 -34.29 16.90
C PRO A 702 -10.27 -34.01 16.84
N GLN A 703 -11.06 -35.01 16.46
CA GLN A 703 -12.49 -34.93 16.60
C GLN A 703 -12.73 -34.86 18.11
N THR A 704 -12.82 -33.66 18.66
CA THR A 704 -13.36 -33.45 20.00
C THR A 704 -14.84 -33.81 19.87
N THR A 705 -15.13 -35.08 20.14
CA THR A 705 -16.45 -35.68 20.10
C THR A 705 -17.38 -35.14 21.21
N GLY A 706 -16.84 -34.32 22.13
CA GLY A 706 -17.59 -33.62 23.18
C GLY A 706 -17.97 -32.18 22.82
N ASP A 707 -19.00 -31.69 23.52
CA ASP A 707 -19.35 -30.27 23.58
C ASP A 707 -18.18 -29.45 24.16
N PRO A 708 -17.98 -28.20 23.72
CA PRO A 708 -16.93 -27.35 24.26
C PRO A 708 -17.14 -27.12 25.77
N SER A 709 -16.06 -27.17 26.55
CA SER A 709 -16.14 -26.90 27.99
C SER A 709 -16.63 -25.47 28.25
N PRO A 710 -17.26 -25.19 29.41
CA PRO A 710 -17.66 -23.83 29.79
C PRO A 710 -16.48 -22.83 29.76
N GLU A 711 -15.29 -23.28 30.15
CA GLU A 711 -14.06 -22.50 30.08
C GLU A 711 -13.67 -22.16 28.64
N THR A 712 -13.80 -23.11 27.71
CA THR A 712 -13.52 -22.90 26.27
C THR A 712 -14.50 -21.88 25.68
N LEU A 713 -15.79 -21.98 26.04
CA LEU A 713 -16.81 -21.02 25.63
C LEU A 713 -16.52 -19.61 26.18
N ALA A 714 -16.15 -19.51 27.46
CA ALA A 714 -15.80 -18.24 28.09
C ALA A 714 -14.54 -17.62 27.45
N ALA A 715 -13.52 -18.43 27.20
CA ALA A 715 -12.28 -18.00 26.52
C ALA A 715 -12.56 -17.50 25.10
N ALA A 716 -13.34 -18.24 24.30
CA ALA A 716 -13.75 -17.82 22.96
C ALA A 716 -14.54 -16.50 23.01
N LYS A 717 -15.52 -16.39 23.92
CA LYS A 717 -16.32 -15.16 24.10
C LYS A 717 -15.47 -13.97 24.55
N SER A 718 -14.39 -14.21 25.29
CA SER A 718 -13.48 -13.15 25.73
C SER A 718 -12.72 -12.49 24.57
N LEU A 719 -12.52 -13.18 23.44
CA LEU A 719 -11.85 -12.61 22.25
C LEU A 719 -12.68 -11.53 21.54
N GLU A 720 -13.97 -11.40 21.86
CA GLU A 720 -14.79 -10.28 21.39
C GLU A 720 -14.38 -8.93 22.00
N LYS A 721 -13.43 -8.94 22.95
CA LYS A 721 -12.96 -7.74 23.67
C LYS A 721 -11.45 -7.60 23.57
N HIS A 722 -10.96 -6.42 23.15
CA HIS A 722 -9.53 -6.08 23.15
C HIS A 722 -8.87 -6.25 24.52
N SER A 723 -9.63 -6.05 25.61
CA SER A 723 -9.13 -6.15 26.98
C SER A 723 -8.51 -7.50 27.31
N THR A 724 -8.91 -8.56 26.61
CA THR A 724 -8.43 -9.92 26.87
C THR A 724 -6.95 -10.04 26.51
N LEU A 725 -6.57 -9.67 25.28
CA LEU A 725 -5.16 -9.63 24.87
C LEU A 725 -4.38 -8.56 25.63
N GLN A 726 -4.98 -7.40 25.90
CA GLN A 726 -4.30 -6.36 26.68
C GLN A 726 -3.97 -6.83 28.11
N LYS A 727 -4.87 -7.53 28.80
CA LYS A 727 -4.58 -8.06 30.14
C LYS A 727 -3.46 -9.10 30.08
N LEU A 728 -3.50 -9.99 29.09
CA LEU A 728 -2.49 -11.02 28.90
C LEU A 728 -1.11 -10.42 28.59
N LEU A 729 -1.01 -9.53 27.61
CA LEU A 729 0.27 -8.88 27.28
C LEU A 729 0.77 -8.01 28.46
N LYS A 730 -0.13 -7.34 29.19
CA LYS A 730 0.24 -6.50 30.35
C LYS A 730 0.80 -7.35 31.49
N LYS A 731 0.18 -8.50 31.79
CA LYS A 731 0.69 -9.49 32.75
C LYS A 731 2.17 -9.76 32.50
N TYR A 732 2.53 -10.16 31.27
CA TYR A 732 3.92 -10.48 30.93
C TYR A 732 4.87 -9.27 30.91
N LEU A 733 4.38 -8.05 30.71
CA LEU A 733 5.19 -6.83 30.73
C LEU A 733 5.45 -6.31 32.15
N THR A 734 4.54 -6.55 33.10
CA THR A 734 4.60 -6.00 34.46
C THR A 734 4.96 -7.02 35.54
N ASP A 735 4.84 -8.32 35.25
CA ASP A 735 5.14 -9.39 36.18
C ASP A 735 6.65 -9.41 36.52
N PRO A 736 7.03 -9.18 37.79
CA PRO A 736 8.42 -9.24 38.22
C PRO A 736 9.10 -10.59 38.01
N ASP A 737 8.33 -11.68 37.98
CA ASP A 737 8.83 -13.04 37.77
C ASP A 737 9.09 -13.33 36.28
N CYS A 738 8.58 -12.48 35.38
CA CYS A 738 8.87 -12.54 33.95
C CYS A 738 10.18 -11.83 33.61
N LEU A 739 11.30 -12.54 33.77
CA LEU A 739 12.63 -12.03 33.43
C LEU A 739 12.87 -12.03 31.92
N TRP A 740 12.68 -10.87 31.28
CA TRP A 740 13.02 -10.67 29.87
C TRP A 740 14.53 -10.52 29.68
N PRO A 741 15.14 -11.17 28.67
CA PRO A 741 16.54 -10.95 28.37
C PRO A 741 16.80 -9.50 27.93
N PRO A 742 17.91 -8.88 28.35
CA PRO A 742 18.22 -7.49 27.99
C PRO A 742 18.52 -7.31 26.49
N SER A 743 18.96 -8.36 25.81
CA SER A 743 19.18 -8.39 24.35
C SER A 743 19.00 -9.81 23.83
N ASP A 744 17.89 -10.06 23.16
CA ASP A 744 17.52 -11.33 22.53
C ASP A 744 17.36 -11.20 21.01
N ILE A 745 17.76 -10.06 20.45
CA ILE A 745 17.61 -9.73 19.04
C ILE A 745 18.83 -10.18 18.24
N VAL A 746 18.59 -10.79 17.10
CA VAL A 746 19.62 -11.19 16.13
C VAL A 746 19.50 -10.35 14.85
N PRO A 747 20.56 -10.30 14.02
CA PRO A 747 20.45 -9.70 12.70
C PRO A 747 19.31 -10.31 11.90
N ASP A 748 18.60 -9.48 11.13
CA ASP A 748 17.46 -9.91 10.32
C ASP A 748 17.82 -11.07 9.39
N ARG A 749 17.25 -12.25 9.69
CA ARG A 749 17.52 -13.50 8.97
C ARG A 749 16.78 -13.59 7.63
N LEU A 750 15.95 -12.59 7.30
CA LEU A 750 15.16 -12.48 6.07
C LEU A 750 15.33 -11.13 5.36
N LYS A 751 16.45 -10.43 5.56
CA LYS A 751 16.70 -9.08 5.01
C LYS A 751 16.53 -8.96 3.48
N GLU A 752 16.67 -10.05 2.74
CA GLU A 752 16.51 -10.12 1.27
C GLU A 752 15.30 -10.96 0.83
N TYR A 753 14.44 -11.36 1.76
CA TYR A 753 13.26 -12.14 1.44
C TYR A 753 12.15 -11.23 0.91
N ILE A 754 11.76 -11.45 -0.33
CA ILE A 754 10.60 -10.83 -0.96
C ILE A 754 9.50 -11.90 -0.95
N PRO A 755 8.39 -11.68 -0.21
CA PRO A 755 7.23 -12.57 -0.19
C PRO A 755 6.65 -12.83 -1.58
#